data_AF-A0A310SN00-F1
#
_entry.id   AF-A0A310SN00-F1
#
_cell.length_a   1.000
_cell.length_b   1.000
_cell.length_c   1.000
_cell.angle_alpha   90.00
_cell.angle_beta   90.00
_cell.angle_gamma   90.00
#
_symmetry.space_group_name_H-M   'P 1'
#
loop_
_entity.id
_entity.type
_entity.pdbx_description
1 polymer ?
#
loop_
_entity_poly.entity_id
_entity_poly.type
_entity_poly.pdbx_seq_one_letter_code
_entity_poly.pdbx_strand_id
1 'polypeptide(L)'
;MRLKRKRKEMGERNNLTGSSSLHECYYTCSDPDNSHDVESNTNNMISFNGLRGFLMYVIVSLVLMIGVTTVHAELKLVNVVFRHGDRTPDNNDNEKYPNDPYLNNDFYPMGRGQLTNQGKMREYVLGRFLRQKYDAFLGDIYMSEYVSAISSDYDRTKMSLQLVLAGLYPPNNLQTWNKHLNWQPIPAQYLRRYEDNVFLPEDCLLFNVEYERVLQSPEGKHELAKYNKLMEELTVWTGKNISTPWDLYNLYHTLMAEYSLGYNLPNWTKNIFPYGELWNATVFSYDIANSTPLLKRLYGGPYLRIVTRNMLDVVTGTQRQAQKIHLYSGHESNVAAVLHALGAYYPHVPEYSSSVIIELHSIEDTYYVKVLNYLGIPSKAKDIQLPGCEVLCPLNKYLELTEKVMPSNEELICDKNLSDDFIDRKTIDELNLLKNMVVPWTLRVVICLLYCQASSANLRLVQTVFRHGHRTPSKMYYPKDPYVNYTYEPEGLGGLTNTGKMHMYKLGQYLRERYDHFLDRTYTHHDVVFRADEIERVIISAQLVSAGLYPPTKEQRSWNPDLNWQPIPVWTKPQSADCLYNGQFNPKFYKLRNIAETTDAEIVQFKKHNSNVYRYLSEQTGGNITQVNAFKLRQYLFAQKEIGLKLPEWTKAVFPGVLDDLAIFDIYIRTSSMELKQLSGGVWIREWLNHVDNYLNKSDSRKAFMYAAHELNIGPILEVLDNFDNEIPFYGSCIMFELHEVNDNYYVQVLYKNEDNIRILKFPYCGEKLCPLDVFRKFLAPVTPTNLNELCEST
;
A
#
# COMPACT_ATOMS: atom_id res chain seq x y z
N MET A 1 -58.27 -9.62 15.21
CA MET A 1 -58.59 -10.79 16.08
C MET A 1 -57.24 -11.43 16.45
N ARG A 2 -56.85 -11.76 17.70
CA ARG A 2 -57.41 -12.74 18.68
C ARG A 2 -57.61 -14.13 18.03
N LEU A 3 -57.06 -15.26 18.50
CA LEU A 3 -56.13 -15.63 19.60
C LEU A 3 -55.11 -16.67 19.04
N LYS A 4 -53.89 -16.93 19.55
CA LYS A 4 -53.36 -17.26 20.90
C LYS A 4 -53.70 -18.69 21.41
N ARG A 5 -52.64 -19.55 21.49
CA ARG A 5 -52.28 -20.59 22.53
C ARG A 5 -52.31 -22.10 22.21
N LYS A 6 -51.18 -22.72 22.63
CA LYS A 6 -50.92 -24.08 23.20
C LYS A 6 -51.07 -25.30 22.26
N ARG A 7 -50.21 -26.33 22.24
CA ARG A 7 -49.21 -26.95 23.18
C ARG A 7 -49.78 -28.03 24.14
N LYS A 8 -49.58 -29.31 23.79
CA LYS A 8 -49.37 -30.54 24.61
C LYS A 8 -49.38 -31.76 23.64
N GLU A 9 -48.90 -32.98 23.95
CA GLU A 9 -47.72 -33.50 24.67
C GLU A 9 -47.79 -35.05 24.66
N MET A 10 -46.64 -35.73 24.46
CA MET A 10 -46.31 -37.12 24.86
C MET A 10 -47.09 -38.36 24.33
N GLY A 11 -46.33 -39.44 24.11
CA GLY A 11 -46.76 -40.85 24.17
C GLY A 11 -47.04 -41.55 22.82
N GLU A 12 -46.66 -42.82 22.60
CA GLU A 12 -45.60 -43.64 23.23
C GLU A 12 -45.29 -44.90 22.36
N ARG A 13 -44.07 -45.46 22.51
CA ARG A 13 -43.63 -46.86 22.25
C ARG A 13 -43.92 -47.62 20.93
N ASN A 14 -42.81 -48.08 20.33
CA ASN A 14 -42.50 -49.46 19.90
C ASN A 14 -43.32 -50.17 18.79
N ASN A 15 -42.60 -50.65 17.77
CA ASN A 15 -42.42 -52.11 17.62
C ASN A 15 -41.15 -52.47 16.82
N LEU A 16 -40.70 -53.74 16.95
CA LEU A 16 -39.43 -54.28 16.43
C LEU A 16 -39.66 -55.43 15.43
N THR A 17 -38.96 -55.39 14.28
CA THR A 17 -38.51 -56.53 13.44
C THR A 17 -37.58 -55.97 12.34
N GLY A 18 -36.46 -56.57 11.92
CA GLY A 18 -35.71 -57.73 12.45
C GLY A 18 -34.62 -58.18 11.45
N SER A 19 -33.46 -58.64 11.98
CA SER A 19 -32.56 -59.76 11.52
C SER A 19 -32.49 -60.17 10.03
N SER A 20 -31.36 -60.64 9.46
CA SER A 20 -30.01 -61.03 9.95
C SER A 20 -28.97 -60.78 8.81
N SER A 21 -27.71 -61.24 8.73
CA SER A 21 -26.82 -62.27 9.35
C SER A 21 -25.41 -62.05 8.75
N LEU A 22 -24.23 -62.56 9.16
CA LEU A 22 -23.58 -63.31 10.27
C LEU A 22 -22.05 -63.22 9.95
N HIS A 23 -21.02 -63.47 10.77
CA HIS A 23 -20.82 -63.94 12.16
C HIS A 23 -19.53 -63.22 12.72
N GLU A 24 -18.68 -63.63 13.68
CA GLU A 24 -18.52 -64.83 14.53
C GLU A 24 -17.89 -64.51 15.93
N CYS A 25 -17.07 -65.42 16.45
CA CYS A 25 -16.46 -65.54 17.79
C CYS A 25 -15.02 -64.95 17.86
N TYR A 26 -14.39 -64.69 19.02
CA TYR A 26 -14.31 -65.51 20.24
C TYR A 26 -14.41 -64.78 21.60
N TYR A 27 -14.81 -65.59 22.59
CA TYR A 27 -14.86 -65.46 24.05
C TYR A 27 -13.49 -65.14 24.73
N THR A 28 -13.35 -64.86 26.05
CA THR A 28 -14.22 -65.11 27.25
C THR A 28 -13.93 -64.09 28.38
N CYS A 29 -14.82 -63.99 29.39
CA CYS A 29 -14.63 -63.27 30.66
C CYS A 29 -14.47 -64.23 31.86
N SER A 30 -14.22 -63.72 33.09
CA SER A 30 -15.01 -64.00 34.32
C SER A 30 -14.35 -63.53 35.65
N ASP A 31 -14.97 -62.52 36.28
CA ASP A 31 -15.42 -62.37 37.69
C ASP A 31 -14.53 -62.63 38.95
N PRO A 32 -14.92 -62.10 40.15
CA PRO A 32 -14.05 -61.91 41.31
C PRO A 32 -14.51 -62.63 42.61
N ASP A 33 -14.19 -62.03 43.77
CA ASP A 33 -14.54 -62.34 45.17
C ASP A 33 -13.85 -63.52 45.89
N ASN A 34 -13.03 -63.20 46.90
CA ASN A 34 -13.37 -63.56 48.28
C ASN A 34 -12.64 -62.71 49.34
N SER A 35 -13.14 -62.75 50.58
CA SER A 35 -12.65 -61.97 51.72
C SER A 35 -12.03 -62.84 52.82
N HIS A 36 -11.10 -62.29 53.62
CA HIS A 36 -10.73 -62.84 54.93
C HIS A 36 -10.09 -61.77 55.84
N ASP A 37 -10.63 -61.60 57.04
CA ASP A 37 -10.08 -60.75 58.11
C ASP A 37 -8.98 -61.45 58.91
N VAL A 38 -7.94 -60.70 59.32
CA VAL A 38 -7.15 -60.96 60.54
C VAL A 38 -6.71 -59.61 61.13
N GLU A 39 -7.09 -59.33 62.39
CA GLU A 39 -6.57 -58.19 63.14
C GLU A 39 -5.14 -58.42 63.65
N SER A 40 -4.32 -57.37 63.72
CA SER A 40 -3.28 -57.29 64.76
C SER A 40 -3.03 -55.85 65.21
N ASN A 41 -3.05 -55.64 66.52
CA ASN A 41 -2.87 -54.33 67.16
C ASN A 41 -1.40 -54.13 67.58
N THR A 42 -0.78 -53.03 67.15
CA THR A 42 0.34 -52.41 67.90
C THR A 42 0.27 -50.88 67.82
N ASN A 43 0.09 -50.22 68.96
CA ASN A 43 0.21 -48.77 69.08
C ASN A 43 1.65 -48.30 68.86
N ASN A 44 1.84 -47.08 68.34
CA ASN A 44 2.99 -46.26 68.72
C ASN A 44 2.72 -44.75 68.55
N MET A 45 3.42 -43.95 69.36
CA MET A 45 3.14 -42.51 69.56
C MET A 45 3.66 -41.63 68.42
N ILE A 46 2.85 -40.67 67.96
CA ILE A 46 3.30 -39.61 67.05
C ILE A 46 4.09 -38.55 67.84
N SER A 47 5.34 -38.31 67.45
CA SER A 47 6.19 -37.27 68.04
C SER A 47 5.83 -35.87 67.54
N PHE A 48 5.59 -34.94 68.48
CA PHE A 48 5.20 -33.55 68.19
C PHE A 48 6.23 -32.74 67.38
N ASN A 49 7.47 -33.22 67.24
CA ASN A 49 8.52 -32.53 66.47
C ASN A 49 8.26 -32.54 64.94
N GLY A 50 7.53 -33.52 64.41
CA GLY A 50 7.26 -33.61 62.96
C GLY A 50 6.43 -32.43 62.44
N LEU A 51 5.47 -31.95 63.24
CA LEU A 51 4.51 -30.92 62.82
C LEU A 51 5.17 -29.55 62.60
N ARG A 52 6.19 -29.20 63.39
CA ARG A 52 6.99 -27.98 63.20
C ARG A 52 7.84 -28.05 61.93
N GLY A 53 8.47 -29.18 61.65
CA GLY A 53 9.24 -29.39 60.42
C GLY A 53 8.36 -29.27 59.18
N PHE A 54 7.19 -29.91 59.19
CA PHE A 54 6.23 -29.83 58.08
C PHE A 54 5.68 -28.42 57.88
N LEU A 55 5.28 -27.72 58.95
CA LEU A 55 4.79 -26.35 58.85
C LEU A 55 5.88 -25.39 58.34
N MET A 56 7.14 -25.56 58.77
CA MET A 56 8.25 -24.76 58.26
C MET A 56 8.54 -25.05 56.78
N TYR A 57 8.45 -26.31 56.34
CA TYR A 57 8.54 -26.66 54.92
C TYR A 57 7.40 -26.02 54.11
N VAL A 58 6.15 -26.10 54.56
CA VAL A 58 5.00 -25.48 53.89
C VAL A 58 5.14 -23.95 53.84
N ILE A 59 5.64 -23.31 54.90
CA ILE A 59 5.92 -21.86 54.90
C ILE A 59 7.07 -21.51 53.95
N VAL A 60 8.16 -22.28 53.91
CA VAL A 60 9.27 -22.05 52.97
C VAL A 60 8.82 -22.29 51.52
N SER A 61 8.01 -23.31 51.25
CA SER A 61 7.39 -23.53 49.94
C SER A 61 6.43 -22.39 49.56
N LEU A 62 5.62 -21.88 50.48
CA LEU A 62 4.76 -20.72 50.24
C LEU A 62 5.58 -19.44 50.01
N VAL A 63 6.65 -19.21 50.77
CA VAL A 63 7.55 -18.05 50.57
C VAL A 63 8.32 -18.16 49.25
N LEU A 64 8.70 -19.37 48.81
CA LEU A 64 9.25 -19.58 47.46
C LEU A 64 8.21 -19.34 46.36
N MET A 65 6.94 -19.73 46.57
CA MET A 65 5.84 -19.50 45.61
C MET A 65 5.33 -18.05 45.61
N ILE A 66 5.54 -17.30 46.70
CA ILE A 66 5.22 -15.86 46.83
C ILE A 66 6.42 -14.98 46.43
N GLY A 67 7.64 -15.55 46.43
CA GLY A 67 8.90 -14.85 46.18
C GLY A 67 9.38 -14.85 44.72
N VAL A 68 8.63 -15.43 43.78
CA VAL A 68 8.91 -15.30 42.33
C VAL A 68 7.87 -14.41 41.68
N THR A 69 8.05 -13.10 41.83
CA THR A 69 7.53 -12.16 40.83
C THR A 69 8.22 -12.45 39.51
N THR A 70 7.53 -13.11 38.58
CA THR A 70 8.06 -13.32 37.23
C THR A 70 8.15 -11.96 36.53
N VAL A 71 9.38 -11.43 36.48
CA VAL A 71 9.68 -10.15 35.85
C VAL A 71 9.48 -10.29 34.35
N HIS A 72 8.28 -9.96 33.89
CA HIS A 72 7.90 -10.10 32.49
C HIS A 72 8.37 -8.88 31.68
N ALA A 73 9.09 -9.15 30.60
CA ALA A 73 9.41 -8.16 29.58
C ALA A 73 8.12 -7.65 28.93
N GLU A 74 7.84 -6.36 29.08
CA GLU A 74 6.69 -5.71 28.44
C GLU A 74 7.09 -5.21 27.05
N LEU A 75 6.39 -5.64 26.00
CA LEU A 75 6.63 -5.21 24.63
C LEU A 75 6.16 -3.75 24.44
N LYS A 76 7.04 -2.90 23.91
CA LYS A 76 6.80 -1.46 23.69
C LYS A 76 6.77 -1.07 22.21
N LEU A 77 7.51 -1.76 21.34
CA LEU A 77 7.56 -1.46 19.90
C LEU A 77 7.93 -2.69 19.08
N VAL A 78 7.44 -2.78 17.85
CA VAL A 78 7.84 -3.79 16.84
C VAL A 78 8.24 -3.10 15.53
N ASN A 79 9.37 -3.47 14.95
CA ASN A 79 9.79 -3.08 13.60
C ASN A 79 10.04 -4.33 12.77
N VAL A 80 9.51 -4.39 11.54
CA VAL A 80 9.64 -5.56 10.65
C VAL A 80 10.11 -5.11 9.27
N VAL A 81 11.24 -5.63 8.81
CA VAL A 81 11.64 -5.56 7.38
C VAL A 81 11.53 -6.94 6.75
N PHE A 82 10.86 -7.03 5.60
CA PHE A 82 10.52 -8.31 4.97
C PHE A 82 10.71 -8.29 3.46
N ARG A 83 11.20 -9.41 2.92
CA ARG A 83 11.19 -9.69 1.47
C ARG A 83 9.76 -9.91 1.01
N HIS A 84 9.40 -9.38 -0.15
CA HIS A 84 8.14 -9.72 -0.83
C HIS A 84 7.94 -11.23 -1.04
N GLY A 85 6.70 -11.63 -1.34
CA GLY A 85 6.38 -13.02 -1.68
C GLY A 85 6.93 -13.46 -3.06
N ASP A 86 6.68 -14.73 -3.39
CA ASP A 86 7.07 -15.41 -4.63
C ASP A 86 6.58 -14.63 -5.86
N ARG A 87 7.49 -14.32 -6.79
CA ARG A 87 7.26 -13.48 -7.96
C ARG A 87 7.53 -14.21 -9.27
N THR A 88 6.96 -13.71 -10.36
CA THR A 88 7.43 -14.04 -11.72
C THR A 88 8.85 -13.47 -11.95
N PRO A 89 9.63 -13.99 -12.92
CA PRO A 89 10.85 -13.32 -13.40
C PRO A 89 10.59 -11.86 -13.76
N ASP A 90 11.55 -10.97 -13.49
CA ASP A 90 11.39 -9.54 -13.70
C ASP A 90 11.35 -9.18 -15.21
N ASN A 91 11.04 -7.93 -15.53
CA ASN A 91 10.99 -7.40 -16.89
C ASN A 91 12.24 -6.58 -17.26
N ASN A 92 13.17 -6.38 -16.33
CA ASN A 92 14.47 -5.78 -16.64
C ASN A 92 15.39 -6.74 -17.42
N ASP A 93 16.39 -6.20 -18.11
CA ASP A 93 17.34 -6.98 -18.91
C ASP A 93 18.48 -7.60 -18.07
N ASN A 94 18.51 -7.34 -16.76
CA ASN A 94 19.45 -7.96 -15.83
C ASN A 94 19.02 -9.40 -15.48
N GLU A 95 17.71 -9.65 -15.34
CA GLU A 95 17.14 -11.01 -15.15
C GLU A 95 16.91 -11.78 -16.46
N LYS A 96 16.62 -11.10 -17.58
CA LYS A 96 16.46 -11.79 -18.88
C LYS A 96 17.78 -12.38 -19.39
N TYR A 97 17.69 -13.55 -20.04
CA TYR A 97 18.81 -14.16 -20.78
C TYR A 97 18.35 -14.82 -22.10
N PRO A 98 19.12 -14.74 -23.21
CA PRO A 98 18.66 -15.16 -24.54
C PRO A 98 18.22 -16.62 -24.68
N ASN A 99 18.83 -17.55 -23.94
CA ASN A 99 18.52 -18.98 -24.00
C ASN A 99 17.44 -19.42 -22.98
N ASP A 100 16.75 -18.49 -22.33
CA ASP A 100 15.62 -18.77 -21.42
C ASP A 100 14.47 -19.44 -22.19
N PRO A 101 14.06 -20.69 -21.87
CA PRO A 101 12.90 -21.35 -22.48
C PRO A 101 11.59 -20.57 -22.32
N TYR A 102 11.56 -19.65 -21.34
CA TYR A 102 10.43 -18.81 -20.94
C TYR A 102 10.67 -17.33 -21.26
N LEU A 103 11.67 -16.98 -22.09
CA LEU A 103 12.01 -15.58 -22.40
C LEU A 103 10.79 -14.79 -22.90
N ASN A 104 10.06 -15.42 -23.84
CA ASN A 104 8.88 -14.86 -24.49
C ASN A 104 7.56 -15.19 -23.74
N ASN A 105 7.64 -15.70 -22.52
CA ASN A 105 6.48 -15.91 -21.64
C ASN A 105 6.08 -14.56 -21.02
N ASP A 106 4.79 -14.22 -21.12
CA ASP A 106 4.21 -13.01 -20.53
C ASP A 106 3.82 -13.21 -19.05
N PHE A 107 3.74 -14.47 -18.59
CA PHE A 107 3.23 -14.87 -17.27
C PHE A 107 1.81 -14.34 -17.00
N TYR A 108 0.95 -14.28 -18.01
CA TYR A 108 -0.46 -13.92 -17.87
C TYR A 108 -1.16 -14.85 -16.85
N PRO A 109 -2.02 -14.33 -15.94
CA PRO A 109 -2.51 -12.94 -15.85
C PRO A 109 -1.69 -12.02 -14.94
N MET A 110 -0.51 -12.44 -14.48
CA MET A 110 0.29 -11.67 -13.53
C MET A 110 1.12 -10.60 -14.27
N GLY A 111 1.79 -10.99 -15.36
CA GLY A 111 2.81 -10.16 -16.01
C GLY A 111 4.18 -10.36 -15.36
N ARG A 112 5.27 -10.03 -16.07
CA ARG A 112 6.65 -10.09 -15.53
C ARG A 112 6.86 -9.13 -14.35
N GLY A 113 7.73 -9.52 -13.42
CA GLY A 113 8.05 -8.81 -12.17
C GLY A 113 6.99 -8.82 -11.07
N GLN A 114 5.83 -9.44 -11.28
CA GLN A 114 4.66 -9.33 -10.41
C GLN A 114 4.51 -10.46 -9.39
N LEU A 115 3.69 -10.21 -8.35
CA LEU A 115 3.49 -11.12 -7.22
C LEU A 115 2.55 -12.28 -7.58
N THR A 116 3.03 -13.52 -7.45
CA THR A 116 2.27 -14.74 -7.78
C THR A 116 1.20 -15.05 -6.74
N ASN A 117 0.28 -15.97 -7.06
CA ASN A 117 -0.72 -16.41 -6.08
C ASN A 117 -0.12 -17.17 -4.87
N GLN A 118 1.04 -17.82 -5.00
CA GLN A 118 1.75 -18.38 -3.83
C GLN A 118 2.35 -17.25 -2.98
N GLY A 119 3.01 -16.28 -3.63
CA GLY A 119 3.54 -15.09 -2.96
C GLY A 119 2.46 -14.31 -2.22
N LYS A 120 1.29 -14.12 -2.83
CA LYS A 120 0.12 -13.49 -2.18
C LYS A 120 -0.24 -14.19 -0.87
N MET A 121 -0.26 -15.52 -0.87
CA MET A 121 -0.60 -16.30 0.32
C MET A 121 0.49 -16.28 1.39
N ARG A 122 1.79 -16.28 1.03
CA ARG A 122 2.87 -16.19 2.04
C ARG A 122 2.84 -14.89 2.82
N GLU A 123 2.66 -13.76 2.14
CA GLU A 123 2.56 -12.44 2.76
C GLU A 123 1.34 -12.33 3.68
N TYR A 124 0.21 -12.90 3.27
CA TYR A 124 -0.96 -13.02 4.14
C TYR A 124 -0.68 -13.88 5.38
N VAL A 125 0.06 -14.99 5.23
CA VAL A 125 0.50 -15.84 6.35
C VAL A 125 1.48 -15.11 7.27
N LEU A 126 2.41 -14.30 6.75
CA LEU A 126 3.27 -13.41 7.56
C LEU A 126 2.42 -12.41 8.36
N GLY A 127 1.43 -11.77 7.74
CA GLY A 127 0.46 -10.92 8.43
C GLY A 127 -0.29 -11.65 9.56
N ARG A 128 -0.75 -12.88 9.29
CA ARG A 128 -1.43 -13.73 10.29
C ARG A 128 -0.49 -14.16 11.43
N PHE A 129 0.78 -14.46 11.14
CA PHE A 129 1.81 -14.76 12.15
C PHE A 129 2.07 -13.55 13.05
N LEU A 130 2.23 -12.35 12.47
CA LEU A 130 2.40 -11.10 13.22
C LEU A 130 1.16 -10.81 14.09
N ARG A 131 -0.07 -11.02 13.59
CA ARG A 131 -1.29 -10.92 14.40
C ARG A 131 -1.26 -11.88 15.58
N GLN A 132 -0.99 -13.16 15.36
CA GLN A 132 -0.97 -14.18 16.41
C GLN A 132 0.11 -13.92 17.47
N LYS A 133 1.26 -13.39 17.07
CA LYS A 133 2.40 -13.13 17.96
C LYS A 133 2.25 -11.83 18.77
N TYR A 134 1.53 -10.84 18.25
CA TYR A 134 1.38 -9.50 18.87
C TYR A 134 -0.05 -9.13 19.24
N ASP A 135 -0.96 -10.11 19.24
CA ASP A 135 -2.41 -9.96 19.42
C ASP A 135 -2.80 -8.99 20.55
N ALA A 136 -2.34 -9.28 21.77
CA ALA A 136 -2.62 -8.50 22.97
C ALA A 136 -1.93 -7.13 23.03
N PHE A 137 -0.82 -6.94 22.29
CA PHE A 137 -0.07 -5.68 22.23
C PHE A 137 -0.72 -4.71 21.24
N LEU A 138 -1.10 -5.21 20.06
CA LEU A 138 -1.76 -4.41 19.03
C LEU A 138 -3.20 -4.08 19.41
N GLY A 139 -3.97 -5.09 19.85
CA GLY A 139 -5.40 -5.00 20.15
C GLY A 139 -6.29 -5.27 18.93
N ASP A 140 -7.58 -5.47 19.16
CA ASP A 140 -8.55 -5.89 18.13
C ASP A 140 -8.94 -4.80 17.13
N ILE A 141 -8.65 -3.53 17.43
CA ILE A 141 -9.03 -2.37 16.62
C ILE A 141 -7.80 -1.87 15.87
N TYR A 142 -7.92 -1.75 14.55
CA TYR A 142 -6.93 -1.02 13.74
C TYR A 142 -7.08 0.48 14.01
N MET A 143 -5.99 1.13 14.41
CA MET A 143 -5.87 2.57 14.60
C MET A 143 -4.72 3.05 13.72
N SER A 144 -4.92 4.08 12.89
CA SER A 144 -3.87 4.50 11.94
C SER A 144 -2.62 5.04 12.66
N GLU A 145 -2.78 5.69 13.81
CA GLU A 145 -1.66 6.12 14.65
C GLU A 145 -0.81 4.99 15.26
N TYR A 146 -1.29 3.73 15.26
CA TYR A 146 -0.54 2.59 15.81
C TYR A 146 0.30 1.84 14.77
N VAL A 147 0.14 2.13 13.46
CA VAL A 147 0.70 1.33 12.38
C VAL A 147 1.40 2.21 11.33
N SER A 148 2.71 2.00 11.17
CA SER A 148 3.47 2.54 10.04
C SER A 148 3.67 1.45 8.99
N ALA A 149 3.43 1.76 7.71
CA ALA A 149 3.50 0.81 6.61
C ALA A 149 4.13 1.44 5.37
N ILE A 150 5.36 1.04 5.03
CA ILE A 150 6.18 1.60 3.95
C ILE A 150 6.74 0.47 3.08
N SER A 151 6.83 0.68 1.76
CA SER A 151 7.41 -0.26 0.81
C SER A 151 8.44 0.40 -0.12
N SER A 152 9.23 -0.40 -0.85
CA SER A 152 10.00 0.07 -2.01
C SER A 152 9.09 0.41 -3.19
N ASP A 153 9.62 1.03 -4.23
CA ASP A 153 8.83 1.51 -5.39
C ASP A 153 8.34 0.41 -6.38
N TYR A 154 8.16 -0.84 -5.93
CA TYR A 154 7.74 -1.97 -6.77
C TYR A 154 6.29 -2.40 -6.49
N ASP A 155 5.55 -2.79 -7.53
CA ASP A 155 4.18 -3.33 -7.37
C ASP A 155 4.15 -4.53 -6.43
N ARG A 156 5.10 -5.46 -6.57
CA ARG A 156 5.21 -6.65 -5.72
C ARG A 156 5.41 -6.35 -4.24
N THR A 157 6.13 -5.28 -3.86
CA THR A 157 6.32 -4.89 -2.45
C THR A 157 5.11 -4.11 -1.92
N LYS A 158 4.55 -3.19 -2.73
CA LYS A 158 3.26 -2.52 -2.46
C LYS A 158 2.13 -3.53 -2.22
N MET A 159 2.05 -4.59 -3.03
CA MET A 159 1.07 -5.68 -2.88
C MET A 159 1.35 -6.55 -1.66
N SER A 160 2.61 -6.92 -1.42
CA SER A 160 3.03 -7.72 -0.26
C SER A 160 2.65 -7.02 1.06
N LEU A 161 2.90 -5.72 1.15
CA LEU A 161 2.52 -4.91 2.30
C LEU A 161 1.00 -4.86 2.53
N GLN A 162 0.18 -4.73 1.48
CA GLN A 162 -1.28 -4.82 1.58
C GLN A 162 -1.75 -6.19 2.12
N LEU A 163 -1.06 -7.27 1.77
CA LEU A 163 -1.39 -8.64 2.22
C LEU A 163 -0.99 -8.89 3.67
N VAL A 164 0.20 -8.44 4.08
CA VAL A 164 0.61 -8.45 5.49
C VAL A 164 -0.39 -7.66 6.34
N LEU A 165 -0.81 -6.47 5.90
CA LEU A 165 -1.84 -5.68 6.57
C LEU A 165 -3.20 -6.39 6.63
N ALA A 166 -3.62 -7.05 5.54
CA ALA A 166 -4.87 -7.83 5.50
C ALA A 166 -4.84 -9.07 6.43
N GLY A 167 -3.67 -9.69 6.62
CA GLY A 167 -3.48 -10.75 7.61
C GLY A 167 -3.40 -10.23 9.05
N LEU A 168 -2.81 -9.04 9.22
CA LEU A 168 -2.55 -8.42 10.52
C LEU A 168 -3.80 -7.80 11.16
N TYR A 169 -4.67 -7.18 10.36
CA TYR A 169 -5.88 -6.48 10.83
C TYR A 169 -7.13 -6.84 10.00
N PRO A 170 -7.62 -8.10 10.07
CA PRO A 170 -8.96 -8.42 9.59
C PRO A 170 -10.01 -7.55 10.33
N PRO A 171 -11.09 -7.10 9.67
CA PRO A 171 -12.07 -6.19 10.27
C PRO A 171 -12.82 -6.83 11.44
N ASN A 172 -12.81 -6.17 12.60
CA ASN A 172 -13.65 -6.51 13.75
C ASN A 172 -15.10 -6.03 13.55
N ASN A 173 -15.97 -6.28 14.53
CA ASN A 173 -17.40 -5.90 14.49
C ASN A 173 -17.66 -4.38 14.28
N LEU A 174 -16.77 -3.49 14.73
CA LEU A 174 -16.89 -2.04 14.54
C LEU A 174 -16.39 -1.60 13.16
N GLN A 175 -15.33 -2.25 12.66
CA GLN A 175 -14.67 -1.89 11.40
C GLN A 175 -15.16 -2.72 10.18
N THR A 176 -16.11 -3.65 10.40
CA THR A 176 -16.80 -4.41 9.36
C THR A 176 -17.70 -3.51 8.51
N TRP A 177 -17.13 -2.93 7.46
CA TRP A 177 -17.83 -2.11 6.49
C TRP A 177 -18.60 -2.91 5.43
N ASN A 178 -18.18 -4.16 5.15
CA ASN A 178 -18.81 -5.07 4.20
C ASN A 178 -18.92 -6.49 4.79
N LYS A 179 -20.15 -6.99 4.94
CA LYS A 179 -20.43 -8.31 5.53
C LYS A 179 -20.05 -9.50 4.64
N HIS A 180 -19.71 -9.25 3.37
CA HIS A 180 -19.33 -10.28 2.39
C HIS A 180 -17.85 -10.21 2.00
N LEU A 181 -17.07 -9.34 2.64
CA LEU A 181 -15.64 -9.18 2.37
C LEU A 181 -14.87 -8.97 3.67
N ASN A 182 -14.20 -10.03 4.14
CA ASN A 182 -13.41 -10.04 5.38
C ASN A 182 -12.03 -9.36 5.20
N TRP A 183 -12.05 -8.11 4.74
CA TRP A 183 -10.88 -7.25 4.54
C TRP A 183 -11.30 -5.81 4.79
N GLN A 184 -10.37 -5.02 5.33
CA GLN A 184 -10.50 -3.57 5.40
C GLN A 184 -9.32 -2.89 4.69
N PRO A 185 -9.57 -1.81 3.95
CA PRO A 185 -8.50 -1.00 3.37
C PRO A 185 -7.68 -0.34 4.48
N ILE A 186 -6.36 -0.51 4.41
CA ILE A 186 -5.39 0.12 5.30
C ILE A 186 -4.38 0.86 4.40
N PRO A 187 -4.09 2.14 4.66
CA PRO A 187 -3.17 2.91 3.84
C PRO A 187 -1.75 2.35 4.00
N ALA A 188 -1.03 2.32 2.89
CA ALA A 188 0.38 1.97 2.81
C ALA A 188 1.09 3.00 1.95
N GLN A 189 2.30 3.37 2.32
CA GLN A 189 3.16 4.31 1.60
C GLN A 189 4.30 3.55 0.90
N TYR A 190 5.04 4.26 0.06
CA TYR A 190 6.30 3.77 -0.50
C TYR A 190 7.31 4.90 -0.64
N LEU A 191 8.59 4.56 -0.56
CA LEU A 191 9.66 5.47 -0.93
C LEU A 191 9.77 5.48 -2.46
N ARG A 192 9.78 6.66 -3.08
CA ARG A 192 9.96 6.75 -4.54
C ARG A 192 11.38 6.35 -4.89
N ARG A 193 11.60 5.64 -6.00
CA ARG A 193 12.94 5.09 -6.31
C ARG A 193 14.06 6.12 -6.18
N TYR A 194 13.85 7.36 -6.63
CA TYR A 194 14.88 8.41 -6.59
C TYR A 194 15.27 8.92 -5.18
N GLU A 195 14.44 8.70 -4.15
CA GLU A 195 14.73 9.06 -2.74
C GLU A 195 14.98 7.83 -1.84
N ASP A 196 14.81 6.62 -2.39
CA ASP A 196 14.86 5.36 -1.67
C ASP A 196 16.30 4.91 -1.40
N ASN A 197 16.86 5.39 -0.29
CA ASN A 197 18.14 4.93 0.28
C ASN A 197 17.95 3.82 1.34
N VAL A 198 16.75 3.22 1.47
CA VAL A 198 16.44 2.22 2.51
C VAL A 198 16.28 0.83 1.92
N PHE A 199 15.59 0.72 0.78
CA PHE A 199 15.37 -0.54 0.08
C PHE A 199 16.23 -0.67 -1.19
N LEU A 200 16.58 0.45 -1.84
CA LEU A 200 17.29 0.47 -3.13
C LEU A 200 18.61 1.29 -3.12
N PRO A 201 19.52 1.10 -2.14
CA PRO A 201 20.81 1.81 -2.10
C PRO A 201 21.77 1.41 -3.24
N GLU A 202 21.54 0.31 -3.94
CA GLU A 202 22.29 -0.08 -5.15
C GLU A 202 22.14 0.91 -6.33
N ASP A 203 21.12 1.77 -6.32
CA ASP A 203 21.03 2.90 -7.27
C ASP A 203 21.97 4.08 -6.90
N CYS A 204 22.52 4.10 -5.68
CA CYS A 204 23.24 5.25 -5.13
C CYS A 204 24.72 5.26 -5.52
N LEU A 205 25.18 6.37 -6.11
CA LEU A 205 26.57 6.53 -6.56
C LEU A 205 27.62 6.20 -5.48
N LEU A 206 27.41 6.61 -4.23
CA LEU A 206 28.35 6.34 -3.13
C LEU A 206 28.43 4.84 -2.78
N PHE A 207 27.33 4.09 -2.90
CA PHE A 207 27.33 2.63 -2.75
C PHE A 207 28.11 1.99 -3.89
N ASN A 208 27.82 2.35 -5.14
CA ASN A 208 28.47 1.75 -6.32
C ASN A 208 29.98 2.04 -6.38
N VAL A 209 30.43 3.25 -5.99
CA VAL A 209 31.86 3.58 -5.91
C VAL A 209 32.59 2.75 -4.86
N GLU A 210 32.01 2.56 -3.66
CA GLU A 210 32.60 1.70 -2.63
C GLU A 210 32.54 0.21 -3.01
N TYR A 211 31.43 -0.23 -3.61
CA TYR A 211 31.23 -1.60 -4.08
C TYR A 211 32.27 -1.99 -5.14
N GLU A 212 32.49 -1.16 -6.15
CA GLU A 212 33.56 -1.38 -7.13
C GLU A 212 34.94 -1.26 -6.50
N ARG A 213 35.19 -0.31 -5.59
CA ARG A 213 36.48 -0.24 -4.87
C ARG A 213 36.79 -1.53 -4.10
N VAL A 214 35.76 -2.22 -3.58
CA VAL A 214 35.88 -3.55 -2.97
C VAL A 214 36.05 -4.64 -4.01
N LEU A 215 35.19 -4.73 -5.03
CA LEU A 215 35.24 -5.77 -6.06
C LEU A 215 36.56 -5.75 -6.84
N GLN A 216 37.12 -4.57 -7.09
CA GLN A 216 38.38 -4.37 -7.80
C GLN A 216 39.64 -4.59 -6.92
N SER A 217 39.50 -4.82 -5.62
CA SER A 217 40.62 -5.13 -4.70
C SER A 217 41.25 -6.49 -5.01
N PRO A 218 42.50 -6.76 -4.54
CA PRO A 218 43.12 -8.09 -4.67
C PRO A 218 42.26 -9.21 -4.07
N GLU A 219 41.65 -8.95 -2.91
CA GLU A 219 40.79 -9.89 -2.20
C GLU A 219 39.46 -10.10 -2.95
N GLY A 220 38.78 -9.02 -3.36
CA GLY A 220 37.53 -9.09 -4.13
C GLY A 220 37.69 -9.84 -5.45
N LYS A 221 38.80 -9.59 -6.17
CA LYS A 221 39.18 -10.32 -7.39
C LYS A 221 39.52 -11.78 -7.11
N HIS A 222 40.20 -12.09 -6.00
CA HIS A 222 40.50 -13.48 -5.63
C HIS A 222 39.23 -14.28 -5.31
N GLU A 223 38.28 -13.67 -4.59
CA GLU A 223 37.00 -14.32 -4.27
C GLU A 223 36.12 -14.50 -5.52
N LEU A 224 35.98 -13.48 -6.38
CA LEU A 224 35.25 -13.62 -7.65
C LEU A 224 35.89 -14.68 -8.57
N ALA A 225 37.23 -14.74 -8.63
CA ALA A 225 37.94 -15.67 -9.52
C ALA A 225 37.63 -17.16 -9.25
N LYS A 226 37.14 -17.50 -8.05
CA LYS A 226 36.65 -18.86 -7.72
C LYS A 226 35.49 -19.29 -8.61
N TYR A 227 34.71 -18.34 -9.12
CA TYR A 227 33.54 -18.57 -9.97
C TYR A 227 33.83 -18.38 -11.47
N ASN A 228 35.08 -18.15 -11.90
CA ASN A 228 35.40 -17.91 -13.32
C ASN A 228 34.88 -19.02 -14.25
N LYS A 229 35.11 -20.29 -13.88
CA LYS A 229 34.62 -21.45 -14.65
C LYS A 229 33.09 -21.46 -14.74
N LEU A 230 32.40 -21.18 -13.63
CA LEU A 230 30.94 -21.07 -13.60
C LEU A 230 30.46 -19.93 -14.51
N MET A 231 31.11 -18.76 -14.46
CA MET A 231 30.77 -17.60 -15.31
C MET A 231 30.97 -17.90 -16.80
N GLU A 232 32.03 -18.61 -17.18
CA GLU A 232 32.27 -19.09 -18.55
C GLU A 232 31.17 -20.08 -19.00
N GLU A 233 30.86 -21.09 -18.19
CA GLU A 233 29.84 -22.10 -18.49
C GLU A 233 28.43 -21.50 -18.55
N LEU A 234 28.06 -20.63 -17.59
CA LEU A 234 26.80 -19.90 -17.60
C LEU A 234 26.70 -18.93 -18.78
N THR A 235 27.78 -18.30 -19.23
CA THR A 235 27.77 -17.44 -20.41
C THR A 235 27.39 -18.23 -21.67
N VAL A 236 27.95 -19.43 -21.83
CA VAL A 236 27.60 -20.34 -22.93
C VAL A 236 26.16 -20.86 -22.81
N TRP A 237 25.71 -21.27 -21.61
CA TRP A 237 24.39 -21.85 -21.42
C TRP A 237 23.25 -20.84 -21.50
N THR A 238 23.45 -19.62 -20.98
CA THR A 238 22.43 -18.55 -20.97
C THR A 238 22.41 -17.72 -22.25
N GLY A 239 23.52 -17.66 -23.00
CA GLY A 239 23.69 -16.77 -24.15
C GLY A 239 23.88 -15.29 -23.77
N LYS A 240 23.99 -14.99 -22.47
CA LYS A 240 24.26 -13.66 -21.91
C LYS A 240 25.67 -13.64 -21.35
N ASN A 241 26.39 -12.53 -21.46
CA ASN A 241 27.67 -12.37 -20.78
C ASN A 241 27.45 -12.32 -19.25
N ILE A 242 27.93 -13.34 -18.54
CA ILE A 242 27.91 -13.43 -17.07
C ILE A 242 29.35 -13.14 -16.60
N SER A 243 29.56 -12.03 -15.90
CA SER A 243 30.92 -11.56 -15.55
C SER A 243 31.06 -10.87 -14.18
N THR A 244 29.93 -10.58 -13.53
CA THR A 244 29.87 -9.87 -12.25
C THR A 244 29.12 -10.69 -11.18
N PRO A 245 29.28 -10.38 -9.88
CA PRO A 245 28.43 -10.97 -8.84
C PRO A 245 26.94 -10.67 -9.11
N TRP A 246 26.61 -9.49 -9.64
CA TRP A 246 25.24 -9.13 -9.99
C TRP A 246 24.65 -9.99 -11.12
N ASP A 247 25.43 -10.40 -12.12
CA ASP A 247 24.94 -11.34 -13.16
C ASP A 247 24.55 -12.70 -12.55
N LEU A 248 25.39 -13.20 -11.64
CA LEU A 248 25.17 -14.48 -10.93
C LEU A 248 23.94 -14.39 -10.00
N TYR A 249 23.81 -13.30 -9.25
CA TYR A 249 22.65 -12.99 -8.41
C TYR A 249 21.34 -12.92 -9.22
N ASN A 250 21.34 -12.16 -10.33
CA ASN A 250 20.13 -11.97 -11.13
C ASN A 250 19.70 -13.29 -11.80
N LEU A 251 20.65 -14.09 -12.30
CA LEU A 251 20.34 -15.41 -12.87
C LEU A 251 19.74 -16.35 -11.81
N TYR A 252 20.29 -16.38 -10.59
CA TYR A 252 19.74 -17.20 -9.50
C TYR A 252 18.28 -16.83 -9.19
N HIS A 253 17.95 -15.54 -9.07
CA HIS A 253 16.58 -15.12 -8.77
C HIS A 253 15.61 -15.31 -9.94
N THR A 254 16.11 -15.28 -11.18
CA THR A 254 15.35 -15.64 -12.37
C THR A 254 14.93 -17.12 -12.32
N LEU A 255 15.92 -18.01 -12.12
CA LEU A 255 15.68 -19.45 -11.95
C LEU A 255 14.81 -19.76 -10.72
N MET A 256 14.94 -19.00 -9.62
CA MET A 256 14.10 -19.15 -8.44
C MET A 256 12.64 -18.74 -8.70
N ALA A 257 12.41 -17.67 -9.46
CA ALA A 257 11.08 -17.26 -9.86
C ALA A 257 10.40 -18.32 -10.75
N GLU A 258 11.09 -18.82 -11.78
CA GLU A 258 10.65 -19.93 -12.62
C GLU A 258 10.35 -21.21 -11.81
N TYR A 259 11.27 -21.60 -10.92
CA TYR A 259 11.14 -22.78 -10.06
C TYR A 259 9.97 -22.67 -9.08
N SER A 260 9.75 -21.48 -8.48
CA SER A 260 8.61 -21.24 -7.56
C SER A 260 7.25 -21.35 -8.24
N LEU A 261 7.21 -21.11 -9.56
CA LEU A 261 6.05 -21.29 -10.43
C LEU A 261 5.88 -22.73 -10.94
N GLY A 262 6.82 -23.64 -10.66
CA GLY A 262 6.78 -25.04 -11.09
C GLY A 262 7.23 -25.28 -12.54
N TYR A 263 7.98 -24.35 -13.14
CA TYR A 263 8.54 -24.54 -14.49
C TYR A 263 9.71 -25.55 -14.48
N ASN A 264 9.91 -26.22 -15.63
CA ASN A 264 10.97 -27.19 -15.80
C ASN A 264 12.26 -26.49 -16.23
N LEU A 265 13.13 -26.19 -15.27
CA LEU A 265 14.40 -25.51 -15.54
C LEU A 265 15.29 -26.30 -16.52
N PRO A 266 16.14 -25.62 -17.32
CA PRO A 266 17.12 -26.24 -18.20
C PRO A 266 18.02 -27.28 -17.50
N ASN A 267 18.39 -28.36 -18.18
CA ASN A 267 19.08 -29.49 -17.55
C ASN A 267 20.45 -29.15 -16.92
N TRP A 268 21.08 -28.03 -17.28
CA TRP A 268 22.33 -27.56 -16.69
C TRP A 268 22.17 -27.02 -15.26
N THR A 269 20.97 -26.59 -14.85
CA THR A 269 20.74 -26.01 -13.51
C THR A 269 20.89 -27.03 -12.38
N LYS A 270 20.63 -28.31 -12.64
CA LYS A 270 20.40 -29.37 -11.65
C LYS A 270 21.50 -29.59 -10.61
N ASN A 271 22.73 -29.18 -10.90
CA ASN A 271 23.90 -29.38 -10.03
C ASN A 271 24.38 -28.08 -9.35
N ILE A 272 23.78 -26.93 -9.69
CA ILE A 272 24.19 -25.59 -9.22
C ILE A 272 23.04 -24.81 -8.56
N PHE A 273 21.80 -25.22 -8.78
CA PHE A 273 20.55 -24.61 -8.34
C PHE A 273 19.55 -25.70 -7.89
N PRO A 274 18.71 -25.48 -6.85
CA PRO A 274 18.66 -24.29 -5.99
C PRO A 274 19.80 -24.21 -4.98
N TYR A 275 20.59 -25.27 -4.83
CA TYR A 275 21.82 -25.29 -4.03
C TYR A 275 22.98 -25.78 -4.89
N GLY A 276 24.19 -25.29 -4.61
CA GLY A 276 25.40 -25.58 -5.40
C GLY A 276 26.18 -24.32 -5.74
N GLU A 277 26.92 -24.35 -6.86
CA GLU A 277 27.89 -23.30 -7.20
C GLU A 277 27.26 -21.92 -7.46
N LEU A 278 26.09 -21.86 -8.10
CA LEU A 278 25.35 -20.61 -8.35
C LEU A 278 24.72 -20.06 -7.06
N TRP A 279 24.31 -20.92 -6.13
CA TRP A 279 23.88 -20.51 -4.79
C TRP A 279 25.06 -19.91 -4.00
N ASN A 280 26.25 -20.53 -4.05
CA ASN A 280 27.46 -19.99 -3.43
C ASN A 280 27.84 -18.61 -4.01
N ALA A 281 27.78 -18.45 -5.33
CA ALA A 281 27.99 -17.17 -6.00
C ALA A 281 26.97 -16.09 -5.59
N THR A 282 25.70 -16.47 -5.42
CA THR A 282 24.64 -15.56 -4.95
C THR A 282 24.87 -15.15 -3.50
N VAL A 283 25.32 -16.07 -2.65
CA VAL A 283 25.73 -15.78 -1.27
C VAL A 283 26.93 -14.82 -1.23
N PHE A 284 27.96 -15.07 -2.03
CA PHE A 284 29.11 -14.18 -2.20
C PHE A 284 28.70 -12.76 -2.63
N SER A 285 27.64 -12.64 -3.43
CA SER A 285 27.09 -11.33 -3.85
C SER A 285 26.54 -10.53 -2.67
N TYR A 286 25.87 -11.18 -1.69
CA TYR A 286 25.48 -10.51 -0.43
C TYR A 286 26.71 -10.20 0.44
N ASP A 287 27.64 -11.15 0.57
CA ASP A 287 28.85 -11.00 1.40
C ASP A 287 29.70 -9.80 0.94
N ILE A 288 29.97 -9.68 -0.36
CA ILE A 288 30.79 -8.59 -0.90
C ILE A 288 30.06 -7.25 -0.80
N ALA A 289 28.74 -7.23 -1.09
CA ALA A 289 27.88 -6.04 -0.96
C ALA A 289 27.71 -5.55 0.49
N ASN A 290 28.18 -6.32 1.48
CA ASN A 290 28.14 -5.98 2.90
C ASN A 290 29.52 -6.13 3.59
N SER A 291 30.60 -6.19 2.82
CA SER A 291 31.93 -6.55 3.34
C SER A 291 32.59 -5.47 4.21
N THR A 292 32.41 -4.18 3.86
CA THR A 292 33.06 -3.06 4.57
C THR A 292 32.10 -2.33 5.53
N PRO A 293 32.61 -1.61 6.54
CA PRO A 293 31.77 -0.76 7.38
C PRO A 293 31.00 0.32 6.60
N LEU A 294 31.55 0.83 5.48
CA LEU A 294 30.85 1.79 4.63
C LEU A 294 29.68 1.13 3.90
N LEU A 295 29.90 -0.03 3.25
CA LEU A 295 28.81 -0.78 2.62
C LEU A 295 27.69 -1.14 3.62
N LYS A 296 28.04 -1.55 4.85
CA LYS A 296 27.05 -1.81 5.90
C LYS A 296 26.28 -0.55 6.31
N ARG A 297 26.94 0.61 6.42
CA ARG A 297 26.27 1.92 6.66
C ARG A 297 25.33 2.32 5.54
N LEU A 298 25.65 2.00 4.29
CA LEU A 298 24.85 2.34 3.11
C LEU A 298 23.70 1.34 2.83
N TYR A 299 23.85 0.06 3.18
CA TYR A 299 22.87 -0.99 2.83
C TYR A 299 21.90 -1.32 3.97
N GLY A 300 22.38 -1.94 5.07
CA GLY A 300 21.53 -2.29 6.23
C GLY A 300 21.36 -1.13 7.21
N GLY A 301 22.34 -0.22 7.24
CA GLY A 301 22.42 0.92 8.14
C GLY A 301 21.27 1.93 8.06
N PRO A 302 20.70 2.30 6.90
CA PRO A 302 19.61 3.26 6.81
C PRO A 302 18.34 2.74 7.50
N TYR A 303 18.02 1.45 7.32
CA TYR A 303 16.95 0.78 8.05
C TYR A 303 17.22 0.73 9.56
N LEU A 304 18.41 0.28 9.98
CA LEU A 304 18.77 0.23 11.40
C LEU A 304 18.71 1.63 12.05
N ARG A 305 19.03 2.70 11.30
CA ARG A 305 18.93 4.08 11.78
C ARG A 305 17.47 4.53 11.98
N ILE A 306 16.56 4.09 11.12
CA ILE A 306 15.11 4.31 11.31
C ILE A 306 14.61 3.53 12.53
N VAL A 307 14.91 2.24 12.64
CA VAL A 307 14.50 1.40 13.79
C VAL A 307 15.03 1.94 15.11
N THR A 308 16.32 2.31 15.15
CA THR A 308 16.97 2.87 16.34
C THR A 308 16.31 4.19 16.74
N ARG A 309 15.96 5.05 15.77
CA ARG A 309 15.19 6.25 16.04
C ARG A 309 13.81 5.93 16.62
N ASN A 310 13.05 5.03 16.00
CA ASN A 310 11.71 4.67 16.46
C ASN A 310 11.73 4.15 17.92
N MET A 311 12.73 3.33 18.27
CA MET A 311 12.95 2.87 19.64
C MET A 311 13.33 4.01 20.60
N LEU A 312 14.24 4.89 20.20
CA LEU A 312 14.63 6.04 21.04
C LEU A 312 13.46 7.01 21.26
N ASP A 313 12.67 7.32 20.23
CA ASP A 313 11.49 8.19 20.32
C ASP A 313 10.42 7.64 21.31
N VAL A 314 10.34 6.31 21.50
CA VAL A 314 9.53 5.68 22.57
C VAL A 314 10.18 5.87 23.95
N VAL A 315 11.48 5.59 24.08
CA VAL A 315 12.22 5.66 25.36
C VAL A 315 12.27 7.08 25.95
N THR A 316 12.37 8.10 25.10
CA THR A 316 12.38 9.52 25.48
C THR A 316 10.98 10.12 25.62
N GLY A 317 9.93 9.43 25.16
CA GLY A 317 8.59 10.01 25.01
C GLY A 317 8.49 11.09 23.94
N THR A 318 9.41 11.16 22.97
CA THR A 318 9.35 12.12 21.84
C THR A 318 8.58 11.61 20.62
N GLN A 319 8.01 10.39 20.69
CA GLN A 319 7.15 9.80 19.67
C GLN A 319 5.99 10.73 19.29
N ARG A 320 5.85 11.04 18.00
CA ARG A 320 4.83 11.98 17.48
C ARG A 320 3.44 11.38 17.27
N GLN A 321 3.37 10.06 17.27
CA GLN A 321 2.19 9.21 17.11
C GLN A 321 2.44 7.96 17.96
N ALA A 322 1.41 7.33 18.50
CA ALA A 322 1.54 6.15 19.37
C ALA A 322 1.82 4.84 18.58
N GLN A 323 2.78 4.90 17.64
CA GLN A 323 3.08 3.80 16.72
C GLN A 323 3.58 2.58 17.50
N LYS A 324 2.89 1.44 17.32
CA LYS A 324 3.19 0.16 17.96
C LYS A 324 3.98 -0.75 17.03
N ILE A 325 3.66 -0.74 15.74
CA ILE A 325 4.30 -1.57 14.73
C ILE A 325 4.65 -0.79 13.47
N HIS A 326 5.88 -0.99 12.99
CA HIS A 326 6.37 -0.47 11.72
C HIS A 326 6.66 -1.63 10.76
N LEU A 327 6.14 -1.55 9.53
CA LEU A 327 6.25 -2.57 8.49
C LEU A 327 6.96 -2.00 7.27
N TYR A 328 8.04 -2.66 6.84
CA TYR A 328 8.92 -2.24 5.75
C TYR A 328 9.02 -3.37 4.70
N SER A 329 8.30 -3.25 3.59
CA SER A 329 8.28 -4.27 2.53
C SER A 329 9.29 -3.97 1.43
N GLY A 330 10.27 -4.86 1.28
CA GLY A 330 11.39 -4.71 0.36
C GLY A 330 11.82 -6.06 -0.23
N HIS A 331 13.14 -6.25 -0.28
CA HIS A 331 13.80 -7.27 -1.07
C HIS A 331 14.70 -8.17 -0.21
N GLU A 332 15.07 -9.31 -0.79
CA GLU A 332 16.06 -10.27 -0.32
C GLU A 332 17.35 -9.59 0.17
N SER A 333 17.85 -8.64 -0.61
CA SER A 333 19.04 -7.85 -0.30
C SER A 333 18.91 -7.05 1.00
N ASN A 334 17.72 -6.50 1.29
CA ASN A 334 17.50 -5.74 2.54
C ASN A 334 17.49 -6.66 3.76
N VAL A 335 16.88 -7.85 3.65
CA VAL A 335 16.90 -8.87 4.71
C VAL A 335 18.34 -9.34 4.98
N ALA A 336 19.12 -9.64 3.92
CA ALA A 336 20.53 -9.99 4.05
C ALA A 336 21.37 -8.85 4.65
N ALA A 337 21.25 -7.63 4.13
CA ALA A 337 22.04 -6.48 4.55
C ALA A 337 21.81 -6.09 6.02
N VAL A 338 20.56 -6.14 6.49
CA VAL A 338 20.23 -5.91 7.90
C VAL A 338 20.83 -6.98 8.80
N LEU A 339 20.81 -8.26 8.39
CA LEU A 339 21.50 -9.34 9.11
C LEU A 339 23.03 -9.16 9.10
N HIS A 340 23.64 -8.71 7.99
CA HIS A 340 25.08 -8.41 7.93
C HIS A 340 25.47 -7.22 8.82
N ALA A 341 24.64 -6.17 8.87
CA ALA A 341 24.84 -5.01 9.71
C ALA A 341 24.74 -5.35 11.21
N LEU A 342 23.76 -6.19 11.59
CA LEU A 342 23.62 -6.73 12.95
C LEU A 342 24.67 -7.80 13.33
N GLY A 343 25.52 -8.24 12.38
CA GLY A 343 26.50 -9.31 12.61
C GLY A 343 25.86 -10.69 12.82
N ALA A 344 24.62 -10.88 12.36
CA ALA A 344 23.79 -12.07 12.57
C ALA A 344 23.49 -12.86 11.27
N TYR A 345 24.04 -12.42 10.13
CA TYR A 345 23.93 -13.16 8.87
C TYR A 345 24.73 -14.46 8.91
N TYR A 346 24.08 -15.54 8.45
CA TYR A 346 24.72 -16.78 8.06
C TYR A 346 24.60 -16.94 6.53
N PRO A 347 25.53 -17.63 5.85
CA PRO A 347 25.45 -17.91 4.41
C PRO A 347 24.09 -18.46 3.96
N HIS A 348 23.25 -17.64 3.34
CA HIS A 348 21.99 -18.05 2.71
C HIS A 348 21.41 -16.99 1.77
N VAL A 349 20.61 -17.43 0.81
CA VAL A 349 19.66 -16.56 0.10
C VAL A 349 18.39 -16.41 0.95
N PRO A 350 17.94 -15.19 1.30
CA PRO A 350 16.69 -15.02 2.05
C PRO A 350 15.45 -15.45 1.25
N GLU A 351 14.66 -16.37 1.81
CA GLU A 351 13.47 -16.96 1.18
C GLU A 351 12.34 -15.92 0.99
N TYR A 352 11.37 -16.23 0.11
CA TYR A 352 10.17 -15.40 -0.06
C TYR A 352 9.40 -15.26 1.26
N SER A 353 8.93 -14.04 1.56
CA SER A 353 8.30 -13.67 2.84
C SER A 353 9.20 -13.80 4.09
N SER A 354 10.52 -13.95 3.93
CA SER A 354 11.44 -13.90 5.07
C SER A 354 11.56 -12.48 5.64
N SER A 355 11.77 -12.35 6.95
CA SER A 355 11.81 -11.05 7.62
C SER A 355 12.71 -10.99 8.87
N VAL A 356 13.27 -9.80 9.11
CA VAL A 356 13.93 -9.45 10.38
C VAL A 356 12.94 -8.62 11.20
N ILE A 357 12.65 -9.12 12.40
CA ILE A 357 11.75 -8.49 13.37
C ILE A 357 12.58 -7.99 14.55
N ILE A 358 12.45 -6.71 14.89
CA ILE A 358 13.17 -6.05 15.99
C ILE A 358 12.14 -5.51 16.98
N GLU A 359 12.13 -6.09 18.17
CA GLU A 359 11.21 -5.78 19.28
C GLU A 359 11.93 -4.93 20.34
N LEU A 360 11.30 -3.84 20.78
CA LEU A 360 11.69 -3.11 21.99
C LEU A 360 10.87 -3.61 23.17
N HIS A 361 11.55 -4.02 24.24
CA HIS A 361 10.95 -4.46 25.49
C HIS A 361 11.41 -3.57 26.65
N SER A 362 10.64 -3.52 27.73
CA SER A 362 11.05 -2.95 29.02
C SER A 362 10.90 -3.96 30.17
N ILE A 363 11.88 -3.95 31.07
CA ILE A 363 11.90 -4.67 32.35
C ILE A 363 12.31 -3.64 33.40
N GLU A 364 11.46 -3.37 34.41
CA GLU A 364 11.78 -2.45 35.52
C GLU A 364 12.39 -1.12 35.04
N ASP A 365 11.67 -0.46 34.12
CA ASP A 365 12.05 0.78 33.39
C ASP A 365 13.37 0.73 32.60
N THR A 366 14.05 -0.42 32.55
CA THR A 366 15.24 -0.69 31.73
C THR A 366 14.83 -1.31 30.38
N TYR A 367 15.40 -0.80 29.29
CA TYR A 367 15.01 -1.19 27.92
C TYR A 367 15.95 -2.23 27.28
N TYR A 368 15.35 -3.17 26.55
CA TYR A 368 16.01 -4.29 25.88
C TYR A 368 15.52 -4.43 24.45
N VAL A 369 16.41 -4.84 23.54
CA VAL A 369 16.10 -5.15 22.15
C VAL A 369 16.16 -6.66 21.95
N LYS A 370 15.12 -7.22 21.34
CA LYS A 370 15.08 -8.60 20.87
C LYS A 370 15.00 -8.64 19.35
N VAL A 371 15.79 -9.50 18.72
CA VAL A 371 15.77 -9.69 17.26
C VAL A 371 15.29 -11.10 16.94
N LEU A 372 14.49 -11.24 15.89
CA LEU A 372 14.06 -12.52 15.34
C LEU A 372 14.23 -12.54 13.82
N ASN A 373 14.55 -13.71 13.27
CA ASN A 373 14.45 -14.00 11.84
C ASN A 373 13.25 -14.93 11.61
N TYR A 374 12.23 -14.46 10.89
CA TYR A 374 11.17 -15.28 10.35
C TYR A 374 11.58 -15.77 8.97
N LEU A 375 11.68 -17.09 8.81
CA LEU A 375 12.34 -17.70 7.65
C LEU A 375 11.52 -17.65 6.36
N GLY A 376 10.24 -17.27 6.39
CA GLY A 376 9.33 -17.37 5.24
C GLY A 376 8.97 -18.82 4.89
N ILE A 377 9.96 -19.60 4.46
CA ILE A 377 9.88 -21.00 4.06
C ILE A 377 10.90 -21.82 4.89
N PRO A 378 10.45 -22.70 5.83
CA PRO A 378 9.10 -22.81 6.36
C PRO A 378 8.72 -21.57 7.20
N SER A 379 7.42 -21.35 7.39
CA SER A 379 6.85 -20.19 8.08
C SER A 379 7.07 -20.25 9.61
N LYS A 380 8.31 -20.02 10.04
CA LYS A 380 8.79 -20.15 11.42
C LYS A 380 9.76 -19.02 11.76
N ALA A 381 9.58 -18.42 12.94
CA ALA A 381 10.57 -17.54 13.55
C ALA A 381 11.64 -18.30 14.36
N LYS A 382 12.84 -17.73 14.38
CA LYS A 382 13.95 -18.06 15.28
C LYS A 382 14.40 -16.76 15.96
N ASP A 383 14.74 -16.84 17.25
CA ASP A 383 15.41 -15.74 17.95
C ASP A 383 16.84 -15.57 17.41
N ILE A 384 17.31 -14.33 17.32
CA ILE A 384 18.70 -13.97 17.02
C ILE A 384 19.36 -13.48 18.32
N GLN A 385 20.49 -14.09 18.66
CA GLN A 385 21.41 -13.57 19.66
C GLN A 385 22.41 -12.62 18.97
N LEU A 386 22.43 -11.36 19.37
CA LEU A 386 23.38 -10.38 18.82
C LEU A 386 24.79 -10.62 19.36
N PRO A 387 25.87 -10.40 18.58
CA PRO A 387 27.24 -10.63 19.04
C PRO A 387 27.58 -9.87 20.33
N GLY A 388 27.95 -10.59 21.39
CA GLY A 388 28.25 -10.00 22.69
C GLY A 388 27.02 -9.57 23.52
N CYS A 389 25.84 -10.09 23.20
CA CYS A 389 24.59 -9.90 23.94
C CYS A 389 23.90 -11.24 24.22
N GLU A 390 22.94 -11.23 25.16
CA GLU A 390 21.93 -12.30 25.30
C GLU A 390 20.78 -12.07 24.29
N VAL A 391 19.82 -13.01 24.24
CA VAL A 391 18.61 -12.88 23.38
C VAL A 391 17.78 -11.62 23.70
N LEU A 392 17.81 -11.14 24.94
CA LEU A 392 17.39 -9.79 25.32
C LEU A 392 18.64 -8.92 25.46
N CYS A 393 18.98 -8.19 24.41
CA CYS A 393 20.17 -7.34 24.38
C CYS A 393 19.85 -5.98 25.02
N PRO A 394 20.55 -5.53 26.09
CA PRO A 394 20.31 -4.20 26.69
C PRO A 394 20.41 -3.09 25.65
N LEU A 395 19.48 -2.11 25.66
CA LEU A 395 19.38 -1.10 24.59
C LEU A 395 20.67 -0.29 24.43
N ASN A 396 21.36 0.04 25.52
CA ASN A 396 22.67 0.71 25.47
C ASN A 396 23.74 -0.14 24.75
N LYS A 397 23.70 -1.46 24.90
CA LYS A 397 24.61 -2.39 24.20
C LYS A 397 24.21 -2.56 22.73
N TYR A 398 22.92 -2.61 22.41
CA TYR A 398 22.45 -2.56 21.02
C TYR A 398 22.95 -1.30 20.31
N LEU A 399 22.85 -0.12 20.96
CA LEU A 399 23.35 1.14 20.40
C LEU A 399 24.87 1.08 20.12
N GLU A 400 25.68 0.62 21.07
CA GLU A 400 27.12 0.42 20.92
C GLU A 400 27.48 -0.54 19.75
N LEU A 401 26.70 -1.62 19.59
CA LEU A 401 26.90 -2.59 18.50
C LEU A 401 26.54 -2.00 17.13
N THR A 402 25.47 -1.20 17.05
CA THR A 402 24.99 -0.62 15.79
C THR A 402 25.70 0.66 15.35
N GLU A 403 26.32 1.42 16.25
CA GLU A 403 26.97 2.71 15.98
C GLU A 403 27.84 2.70 14.70
N LYS A 404 28.66 1.67 14.53
CA LYS A 404 29.64 1.54 13.43
C LYS A 404 29.02 1.18 12.07
N VAL A 405 27.76 0.77 12.06
CA VAL A 405 26.97 0.42 10.86
C VAL A 405 25.79 1.38 10.63
N MET A 406 25.74 2.52 11.33
CA MET A 406 24.74 3.57 11.16
C MET A 406 25.29 4.71 10.28
N PRO A 407 24.62 5.09 9.16
CA PRO A 407 25.12 6.13 8.26
C PRO A 407 25.04 7.53 8.87
N SER A 408 25.96 8.42 8.47
CA SER A 408 25.92 9.86 8.76
C SER A 408 24.76 10.57 8.04
N ASN A 409 24.58 11.88 8.24
CA ASN A 409 23.56 12.63 7.46
C ASN A 409 23.95 12.73 5.98
N GLU A 410 25.25 12.86 5.73
CA GLU A 410 25.88 13.02 4.44
C GLU A 410 25.87 11.70 3.66
N GLU A 411 26.13 10.57 4.34
CA GLU A 411 26.03 9.22 3.76
C GLU A 411 24.59 8.82 3.39
N LEU A 412 23.56 9.49 3.95
CA LEU A 412 22.17 9.32 3.52
C LEU A 412 21.81 10.15 2.27
N ILE A 413 22.65 11.11 1.83
CA ILE A 413 22.37 11.91 0.63
C ILE A 413 22.68 11.08 -0.61
N CYS A 414 21.63 10.53 -1.20
CA CYS A 414 21.69 9.75 -2.43
C CYS A 414 21.04 10.53 -3.58
N ASP A 415 21.85 11.15 -4.45
CA ASP A 415 21.38 11.71 -5.70
C ASP A 415 21.48 10.66 -6.81
N LYS A 416 20.36 9.97 -7.06
CA LYS A 416 20.27 8.95 -8.11
C LYS A 416 20.25 9.52 -9.52
N ASN A 417 20.12 10.84 -9.71
CA ASN A 417 20.28 11.46 -11.04
C ASN A 417 21.72 11.40 -11.57
N LEU A 418 22.68 11.05 -10.71
CA LEU A 418 24.11 10.91 -11.02
C LEU A 418 24.56 9.45 -11.23
N SER A 419 23.64 8.48 -11.27
CA SER A 419 23.96 7.10 -11.63
C SER A 419 23.66 6.82 -13.10
N ASP A 420 24.59 6.16 -13.79
CA ASP A 420 24.47 5.89 -15.23
C ASP A 420 23.19 5.10 -15.56
N ASP A 421 22.78 4.16 -14.69
CA ASP A 421 21.55 3.36 -14.79
C ASP A 421 20.25 4.19 -14.77
N PHE A 422 20.27 5.36 -14.10
CA PHE A 422 19.14 6.29 -14.07
C PHE A 422 19.23 7.32 -15.20
N ILE A 423 20.45 7.76 -15.54
CA ILE A 423 20.71 8.59 -16.71
C ILE A 423 20.20 7.85 -17.96
N ASP A 424 20.61 6.60 -18.20
CA ASP A 424 20.21 5.85 -19.41
C ASP A 424 18.71 5.55 -19.47
N ARG A 425 18.02 5.32 -18.34
CA ARG A 425 16.54 5.26 -18.35
C ARG A 425 15.94 6.57 -18.83
N LYS A 426 16.45 7.70 -18.33
CA LYS A 426 16.00 9.04 -18.73
C LYS A 426 16.37 9.34 -20.18
N THR A 427 17.57 8.97 -20.66
CA THR A 427 17.94 9.12 -22.06
C THR A 427 17.11 8.22 -22.96
N ILE A 428 16.73 7.00 -22.55
CA ILE A 428 15.86 6.12 -23.35
C ILE A 428 14.45 6.73 -23.47
N ASP A 429 13.86 7.20 -22.38
CA ASP A 429 12.55 7.87 -22.40
C ASP A 429 12.58 9.18 -23.22
N GLU A 430 13.68 9.95 -23.16
CA GLU A 430 13.88 11.18 -23.95
C GLU A 430 14.30 10.91 -25.42
N LEU A 431 14.93 9.78 -25.75
CA LEU A 431 15.32 9.39 -27.12
C LEU A 431 14.17 8.74 -27.89
N ASN A 432 13.25 8.05 -27.20
CA ASN A 432 12.04 7.49 -27.81
C ASN A 432 11.10 8.59 -28.37
N LEU A 433 11.27 9.85 -27.94
CA LEU A 433 10.56 11.02 -28.48
C LEU A 433 11.09 11.54 -29.84
N LEU A 434 12.18 11.00 -30.38
CA LEU A 434 12.90 11.60 -31.53
C LEU A 434 13.13 10.70 -32.76
N LYS A 435 12.36 9.62 -32.96
CA LYS A 435 12.42 8.80 -34.20
C LYS A 435 11.04 8.40 -34.73
N ASN A 436 10.62 8.98 -35.88
CA ASN A 436 10.14 8.29 -37.09
C ASN A 436 9.46 9.24 -38.13
N MET A 437 10.17 9.63 -39.19
CA MET A 437 9.72 10.51 -40.30
C MET A 437 10.66 10.37 -41.53
N VAL A 438 10.29 10.36 -42.82
CA VAL A 438 9.03 10.06 -43.57
C VAL A 438 9.42 9.48 -44.95
N VAL A 439 8.67 8.53 -45.53
CA VAL A 439 8.67 8.19 -46.98
C VAL A 439 7.25 7.75 -47.43
N PRO A 440 6.88 7.76 -48.73
CA PRO A 440 5.66 8.46 -49.13
C PRO A 440 4.53 7.60 -49.74
N TRP A 441 3.36 8.24 -49.92
CA TRP A 441 2.18 7.69 -50.60
C TRP A 441 1.98 8.25 -52.02
N THR A 442 1.51 7.41 -52.95
CA THR A 442 0.98 7.83 -54.25
C THR A 442 -0.37 7.17 -54.62
N LEU A 443 -1.44 7.78 -54.10
CA LEU A 443 -2.57 8.27 -54.91
C LEU A 443 -3.54 7.25 -55.61
N ARG A 444 -4.73 7.06 -54.98
CA ARG A 444 -6.11 7.09 -55.60
C ARG A 444 -6.61 5.89 -56.46
N VAL A 445 -7.93 5.59 -56.61
CA VAL A 445 -9.19 6.01 -55.93
C VAL A 445 -10.40 5.08 -56.24
N VAL A 446 -11.34 4.95 -55.29
CA VAL A 446 -12.81 4.66 -55.39
C VAL A 446 -13.33 3.51 -56.28
N ILE A 447 -14.10 2.61 -55.65
CA ILE A 447 -15.56 2.36 -55.81
C ILE A 447 -15.98 1.69 -54.48
N CYS A 448 -16.74 2.29 -53.54
CA CYS A 448 -18.07 2.91 -53.58
C CYS A 448 -19.21 2.00 -54.03
N LEU A 449 -19.62 1.05 -53.18
CA LEU A 449 -20.99 0.91 -52.64
C LEU A 449 -21.08 -0.33 -51.72
N LEU A 450 -22.17 -0.45 -50.95
CA LEU A 450 -22.44 -1.52 -49.97
C LEU A 450 -21.45 -1.61 -48.80
N TYR A 451 -21.64 -0.76 -47.77
CA TYR A 451 -21.80 -1.22 -46.38
C TYR A 451 -22.29 -0.06 -45.50
N CYS A 452 -23.60 -0.02 -45.23
CA CYS A 452 -24.13 0.75 -44.10
C CYS A 452 -23.87 -0.05 -42.81
N GLN A 453 -22.61 -0.10 -42.37
CA GLN A 453 -22.33 -0.45 -40.98
C GLN A 453 -22.85 0.68 -40.09
N ALA A 454 -23.64 0.34 -39.07
CA ALA A 454 -23.94 1.27 -38.00
C ALA A 454 -22.63 1.54 -37.25
N SER A 455 -22.02 2.71 -37.44
CA SER A 455 -20.70 3.00 -36.89
C SER A 455 -20.80 3.15 -35.37
N SER A 456 -20.51 2.06 -34.66
CA SER A 456 -20.42 2.01 -33.21
C SER A 456 -19.10 2.64 -32.77
N ALA A 457 -19.18 3.69 -31.95
CA ALA A 457 -18.02 4.31 -31.34
C ALA A 457 -17.29 3.30 -30.45
N ASN A 458 -16.03 3.02 -30.78
CA ASN A 458 -15.21 2.08 -30.04
C ASN A 458 -14.47 2.82 -28.92
N LEU A 459 -14.74 2.47 -27.66
CA LEU A 459 -14.01 3.00 -26.52
C LEU A 459 -12.54 2.52 -26.58
N ARG A 460 -11.59 3.45 -26.45
CA ARG A 460 -10.15 3.22 -26.58
C ARG A 460 -9.35 3.52 -25.31
N LEU A 461 -9.72 4.56 -24.58
CA LEU A 461 -9.04 5.01 -23.36
C LEU A 461 -10.03 5.64 -22.39
N VAL A 462 -9.83 5.41 -21.08
CA VAL A 462 -10.63 6.02 -19.99
C VAL A 462 -9.72 6.70 -18.97
N GLN A 463 -10.07 7.90 -18.53
CA GLN A 463 -9.56 8.48 -17.28
C GLN A 463 -10.72 8.79 -16.34
N THR A 464 -10.68 8.28 -15.11
CA THR A 464 -11.62 8.70 -14.07
C THR A 464 -10.94 9.58 -13.03
N VAL A 465 -11.64 10.62 -12.56
CA VAL A 465 -11.22 11.43 -11.42
C VAL A 465 -12.38 11.45 -10.42
N PHE A 466 -12.22 10.79 -9.28
CA PHE A 466 -13.30 10.60 -8.31
C PHE A 466 -12.95 11.11 -6.91
N ARG A 467 -13.93 11.73 -6.24
CA ARG A 467 -13.78 12.21 -4.87
C ARG A 467 -13.64 11.02 -3.93
N HIS A 468 -12.78 11.15 -2.92
CA HIS A 468 -12.78 10.22 -1.79
C HIS A 468 -14.19 10.09 -1.17
N GLY A 469 -14.45 8.96 -0.52
CA GLY A 469 -15.76 8.69 0.07
C GLY A 469 -16.06 9.51 1.32
N HIS A 470 -17.22 9.21 1.93
CA HIS A 470 -17.69 9.85 3.14
C HIS A 470 -16.73 9.64 4.34
N ARG A 471 -16.38 10.74 5.02
CA ARG A 471 -15.34 10.80 6.05
C ARG A 471 -15.81 11.49 7.33
N THR A 472 -15.09 11.28 8.42
CA THR A 472 -15.17 12.10 9.62
C THR A 472 -14.67 13.54 9.33
N PRO A 473 -14.86 14.51 10.25
CA PRO A 473 -14.32 15.87 10.10
C PRO A 473 -12.79 15.87 10.06
N SER A 474 -12.20 16.47 9.02
CA SER A 474 -10.75 16.70 8.95
C SER A 474 -10.31 17.74 10.00
N LYS A 475 -9.06 17.67 10.46
CA LYS A 475 -8.51 18.60 11.47
C LYS A 475 -8.69 20.07 11.07
N MET A 476 -9.60 20.77 11.75
CA MET A 476 -9.82 22.21 11.70
C MET A 476 -10.00 22.71 13.12
N TYR A 477 -9.41 23.86 13.45
CA TYR A 477 -9.59 24.48 14.77
C TYR A 477 -10.66 25.58 14.70
N TYR A 478 -11.83 25.31 15.29
CA TYR A 478 -12.85 26.33 15.55
C TYR A 478 -13.15 26.30 17.06
N PRO A 479 -12.69 27.32 17.85
CA PRO A 479 -12.64 27.23 19.32
C PRO A 479 -13.95 26.91 20.05
N LYS A 480 -15.10 27.20 19.45
CA LYS A 480 -16.43 27.00 20.03
C LYS A 480 -17.11 25.69 19.60
N ASP A 481 -16.38 24.71 19.06
CA ASP A 481 -16.95 23.43 18.66
C ASP A 481 -17.33 22.57 19.88
N PRO A 482 -18.61 22.16 20.06
CA PRO A 482 -18.97 21.22 21.11
C PRO A 482 -18.31 19.84 20.94
N TYR A 483 -17.75 19.55 19.76
CA TYR A 483 -17.04 18.31 19.45
C TYR A 483 -15.51 18.50 19.33
N VAL A 484 -14.95 19.60 19.84
CA VAL A 484 -13.49 19.90 19.77
C VAL A 484 -12.61 18.80 20.40
N ASN A 485 -13.14 18.11 21.43
CA ASN A 485 -12.47 17.01 22.13
C ASN A 485 -12.95 15.62 21.67
N TYR A 486 -13.74 15.53 20.60
CA TYR A 486 -14.22 14.26 20.05
C TYR A 486 -13.12 13.63 19.19
N THR A 487 -12.78 12.37 19.43
CA THR A 487 -11.62 11.73 18.78
C THR A 487 -11.95 11.13 17.41
N TYR A 488 -13.23 10.86 17.15
CA TYR A 488 -13.74 10.22 15.92
C TYR A 488 -13.20 8.80 15.68
N GLU A 489 -12.76 8.11 16.74
CA GLU A 489 -12.27 6.73 16.70
C GLU A 489 -13.37 5.71 16.26
N PRO A 490 -12.99 4.60 15.60
CA PRO A 490 -11.63 4.20 15.25
C PRO A 490 -11.07 4.87 13.99
N GLU A 491 -11.90 5.58 13.21
CA GLU A 491 -11.47 6.27 11.98
C GLU A 491 -10.54 7.48 12.21
N GLY A 492 -10.63 8.15 13.36
CA GLY A 492 -9.86 9.35 13.66
C GLY A 492 -10.30 10.59 12.85
N LEU A 493 -9.55 11.69 12.97
CA LEU A 493 -9.84 12.96 12.29
C LEU A 493 -9.57 12.89 10.77
N GLY A 494 -10.62 12.99 9.97
CA GLY A 494 -10.57 12.94 8.52
C GLY A 494 -10.53 11.53 7.91
N GLY A 495 -10.61 10.48 8.72
CA GLY A 495 -10.66 9.08 8.30
C GLY A 495 -11.95 8.72 7.55
N LEU A 496 -11.88 7.69 6.70
CA LEU A 496 -13.00 7.24 5.86
C LEU A 496 -13.94 6.34 6.66
N THR A 497 -15.22 6.70 6.81
CA THR A 497 -16.17 5.89 7.62
C THR A 497 -16.60 4.63 6.89
N ASN A 498 -17.18 3.65 7.60
CA ASN A 498 -17.75 2.45 6.99
C ASN A 498 -18.76 2.76 5.85
N THR A 499 -19.56 3.83 5.98
CA THR A 499 -20.43 4.35 4.90
C THR A 499 -19.60 4.77 3.69
N GLY A 500 -18.54 5.56 3.91
CA GLY A 500 -17.61 5.97 2.84
C GLY A 500 -16.90 4.79 2.20
N LYS A 501 -16.47 3.80 2.99
CA LYS A 501 -15.85 2.57 2.51
C LYS A 501 -16.77 1.84 1.53
N MET A 502 -18.04 1.65 1.93
CA MET A 502 -19.08 1.04 1.10
C MET A 502 -19.42 1.86 -0.16
N HIS A 503 -19.43 3.19 -0.07
CA HIS A 503 -19.72 4.05 -1.23
C HIS A 503 -18.63 3.96 -2.30
N MET A 504 -17.34 3.94 -1.92
CA MET A 504 -16.25 3.81 -2.89
C MET A 504 -16.17 2.41 -3.50
N TYR A 505 -16.48 1.37 -2.74
CA TYR A 505 -16.61 0.01 -3.27
C TYR A 505 -17.72 -0.07 -4.33
N LYS A 506 -18.89 0.53 -4.05
CA LYS A 506 -20.00 0.64 -5.02
C LYS A 506 -19.62 1.47 -6.27
N LEU A 507 -18.77 2.50 -6.14
CA LEU A 507 -18.25 3.21 -7.32
C LEU A 507 -17.38 2.28 -8.18
N GLY A 508 -16.54 1.44 -7.55
CA GLY A 508 -15.80 0.39 -8.26
C GLY A 508 -16.72 -0.58 -9.01
N GLN A 509 -17.79 -1.04 -8.37
CA GLN A 509 -18.81 -1.91 -9.00
C GLN A 509 -19.53 -1.19 -10.16
N TYR A 510 -19.90 0.07 -10.00
CA TYR A 510 -20.49 0.89 -11.07
C TYR A 510 -19.55 1.02 -12.28
N LEU A 511 -18.25 1.26 -12.04
CA LEU A 511 -17.25 1.33 -13.10
C LEU A 511 -17.04 -0.05 -13.76
N ARG A 512 -17.16 -1.16 -13.01
CA ARG A 512 -17.12 -2.52 -13.56
C ARG A 512 -18.28 -2.78 -14.52
N GLU A 513 -19.49 -2.39 -14.13
CA GLU A 513 -20.69 -2.51 -14.96
C GLU A 513 -20.62 -1.60 -16.20
N ARG A 514 -20.19 -0.34 -16.04
CA ARG A 514 -20.04 0.61 -17.15
C ARG A 514 -19.04 0.13 -18.21
N TYR A 515 -17.93 -0.48 -17.79
CA TYR A 515 -16.82 -0.85 -18.67
C TYR A 515 -16.63 -2.36 -18.84
N ASP A 516 -17.68 -3.18 -18.62
CA ASP A 516 -17.60 -4.66 -18.66
C ASP A 516 -17.16 -5.25 -20.02
N HIS A 517 -17.32 -4.49 -21.10
CA HIS A 517 -16.92 -4.87 -22.46
C HIS A 517 -15.63 -4.18 -22.95
N PHE A 518 -14.98 -3.37 -22.09
CA PHE A 518 -13.77 -2.59 -22.46
C PHE A 518 -12.57 -2.95 -21.58
N LEU A 519 -12.77 -3.00 -20.26
CA LEU A 519 -11.76 -3.52 -19.33
C LEU A 519 -12.02 -5.00 -19.11
N ASP A 520 -10.99 -5.84 -19.18
CA ASP A 520 -11.13 -7.26 -18.89
C ASP A 520 -11.53 -7.49 -17.42
N ARG A 521 -12.14 -8.64 -17.13
CA ARG A 521 -12.50 -9.02 -15.75
C ARG A 521 -11.30 -9.50 -14.93
N THR A 522 -10.27 -9.96 -15.61
CA THR A 522 -8.94 -10.24 -15.07
C THR A 522 -8.19 -8.93 -14.88
N TYR A 523 -7.71 -8.63 -13.67
CA TYR A 523 -6.83 -7.47 -13.46
C TYR A 523 -5.45 -7.73 -14.08
N THR A 524 -4.92 -6.79 -14.86
CA THR A 524 -3.50 -6.73 -15.19
C THR A 524 -2.96 -5.33 -14.93
N HIS A 525 -1.67 -5.23 -14.61
CA HIS A 525 -0.98 -3.95 -14.45
C HIS A 525 -0.71 -3.23 -15.78
N HIS A 526 -0.89 -3.91 -16.92
CA HIS A 526 -0.78 -3.36 -18.27
C HIS A 526 -2.09 -2.72 -18.76
N ASP A 527 -3.25 -3.09 -18.21
CA ASP A 527 -4.55 -2.54 -18.61
C ASP A 527 -4.94 -1.27 -17.83
N VAL A 528 -4.59 -1.20 -16.54
CA VAL A 528 -5.12 -0.17 -15.64
C VAL A 528 -4.13 0.25 -14.55
N VAL A 529 -4.11 1.54 -14.24
CA VAL A 529 -3.38 2.11 -13.09
C VAL A 529 -4.32 2.84 -12.14
N PHE A 530 -4.07 2.71 -10.83
CA PHE A 530 -4.74 3.49 -9.78
C PHE A 530 -3.74 4.48 -9.16
N ARG A 531 -4.12 5.75 -9.07
CA ARG A 531 -3.33 6.81 -8.42
C ARG A 531 -4.18 7.54 -7.39
N ALA A 532 -3.56 8.02 -6.32
CA ALA A 532 -4.19 8.81 -5.27
C ALA A 532 -3.30 10.01 -4.91
N ASP A 533 -3.91 11.03 -4.31
CA ASP A 533 -3.19 11.98 -3.46
C ASP A 533 -2.63 11.26 -2.22
N GLU A 534 -1.54 11.77 -1.66
CA GLU A 534 -0.87 11.21 -0.48
C GLU A 534 -1.60 11.58 0.82
N ILE A 535 -2.87 11.16 0.92
CA ILE A 535 -3.73 11.33 2.09
C ILE A 535 -4.52 10.02 2.29
N GLU A 536 -4.47 9.45 3.50
CA GLU A 536 -4.99 8.12 3.84
C GLU A 536 -6.38 7.82 3.26
N ARG A 537 -7.38 8.68 3.50
CA ARG A 537 -8.76 8.51 3.00
C ARG A 537 -8.86 8.39 1.47
N VAL A 538 -7.90 8.96 0.75
CA VAL A 538 -7.84 8.99 -0.73
C VAL A 538 -7.21 7.69 -1.23
N ILE A 539 -6.10 7.26 -0.62
CA ILE A 539 -5.46 5.95 -0.85
C ILE A 539 -6.45 4.81 -0.57
N ILE A 540 -7.10 4.86 0.58
CA ILE A 540 -8.20 3.96 0.98
C ILE A 540 -9.33 3.97 -0.06
N SER A 541 -9.73 5.14 -0.56
CA SER A 541 -10.77 5.24 -1.59
C SER A 541 -10.35 4.59 -2.91
N ALA A 542 -9.08 4.70 -3.32
CA ALA A 542 -8.55 4.01 -4.49
C ALA A 542 -8.53 2.48 -4.29
N GLN A 543 -8.08 1.99 -3.13
CA GLN A 543 -8.11 0.56 -2.76
C GLN A 543 -9.53 -0.03 -2.80
N LEU A 544 -10.55 0.75 -2.44
CA LEU A 544 -11.95 0.32 -2.46
C LEU A 544 -12.54 0.33 -3.87
N VAL A 545 -12.24 1.34 -4.69
CA VAL A 545 -12.65 1.37 -6.10
C VAL A 545 -11.97 0.21 -6.86
N SER A 546 -10.68 -0.07 -6.62
CA SER A 546 -10.01 -1.21 -7.25
C SER A 546 -10.58 -2.56 -6.79
N ALA A 547 -10.89 -2.72 -5.50
CA ALA A 547 -11.57 -3.92 -4.98
C ALA A 547 -12.99 -4.12 -5.53
N GLY A 548 -13.72 -3.04 -5.83
CA GLY A 548 -15.04 -3.09 -6.46
C GLY A 548 -14.97 -3.32 -7.98
N LEU A 549 -13.92 -2.82 -8.64
CA LEU A 549 -13.71 -2.92 -10.09
C LEU A 549 -13.06 -4.25 -10.51
N TYR A 550 -12.21 -4.84 -9.66
CA TYR A 550 -11.49 -6.08 -9.93
C TYR A 550 -11.59 -7.11 -8.78
N PRO A 551 -12.81 -7.56 -8.41
CA PRO A 551 -12.95 -8.77 -7.61
C PRO A 551 -12.26 -9.94 -8.36
N PRO A 552 -11.43 -10.74 -7.68
CA PRO A 552 -10.53 -11.67 -8.38
C PRO A 552 -11.29 -12.76 -9.12
N THR A 553 -10.86 -13.06 -10.36
CA THR A 553 -11.35 -14.19 -11.15
C THR A 553 -11.04 -15.53 -10.46
N LYS A 554 -11.56 -16.65 -10.95
CA LYS A 554 -11.26 -17.98 -10.38
C LYS A 554 -9.75 -18.27 -10.35
N GLU A 555 -9.04 -17.84 -11.38
CA GLU A 555 -7.59 -17.96 -11.56
C GLU A 555 -6.88 -17.01 -10.61
N GLN A 556 -7.31 -15.75 -10.52
CA GLN A 556 -6.70 -14.75 -9.64
C GLN A 556 -7.00 -14.97 -8.16
N ARG A 557 -8.10 -15.64 -7.79
CA ARG A 557 -8.54 -15.94 -6.42
C ARG A 557 -7.91 -17.20 -5.84
N SER A 558 -7.17 -17.99 -6.62
CA SER A 558 -6.59 -19.26 -6.13
C SER A 558 -5.53 -19.10 -5.02
N TRP A 559 -5.10 -17.87 -4.72
CA TRP A 559 -4.26 -17.56 -3.56
C TRP A 559 -4.99 -17.73 -2.21
N ASN A 560 -6.28 -17.38 -2.15
CA ASN A 560 -7.11 -17.48 -0.94
C ASN A 560 -8.59 -17.61 -1.35
N PRO A 561 -9.22 -18.79 -1.20
CA PRO A 561 -10.61 -18.99 -1.61
C PRO A 561 -11.59 -18.23 -0.71
N ASP A 562 -11.28 -18.01 0.57
CA ASP A 562 -12.19 -17.42 1.55
C ASP A 562 -12.23 -15.88 1.47
N LEU A 563 -11.23 -15.25 0.86
CA LEU A 563 -11.14 -13.80 0.73
C LEU A 563 -11.35 -13.34 -0.73
N ASN A 564 -12.53 -12.79 -1.02
CA ASN A 564 -12.89 -12.27 -2.36
C ASN A 564 -12.28 -10.88 -2.64
N TRP A 565 -10.97 -10.76 -2.52
CA TRP A 565 -10.17 -9.57 -2.79
C TRP A 565 -8.78 -9.98 -3.29
N GLN A 566 -8.09 -9.04 -3.93
CA GLN A 566 -6.68 -9.16 -4.26
C GLN A 566 -6.01 -7.78 -4.09
N PRO A 567 -4.74 -7.73 -3.66
CA PRO A 567 -4.01 -6.47 -3.58
C PRO A 567 -3.83 -5.90 -4.98
N ILE A 568 -4.04 -4.59 -5.11
CA ILE A 568 -3.81 -3.84 -6.34
C ILE A 568 -2.98 -2.60 -5.96
N PRO A 569 -1.85 -2.31 -6.64
CA PRO A 569 -1.04 -1.13 -6.37
C PRO A 569 -1.85 0.16 -6.51
N VAL A 570 -1.65 1.07 -5.56
CA VAL A 570 -2.12 2.46 -5.62
C VAL A 570 -0.88 3.35 -5.59
N TRP A 571 -0.71 4.17 -6.61
CA TRP A 571 0.43 5.05 -6.78
C TRP A 571 0.16 6.42 -6.12
N THR A 572 1.17 7.01 -5.50
CA THR A 572 1.09 8.28 -4.76
C THR A 572 2.38 9.06 -4.94
N LYS A 573 2.30 10.38 -5.06
CA LYS A 573 3.49 11.25 -5.04
C LYS A 573 3.35 12.22 -3.85
N PRO A 574 4.40 12.40 -3.03
CA PRO A 574 4.37 13.31 -1.89
C PRO A 574 3.82 14.69 -2.20
N GLN A 575 3.01 15.22 -1.28
CA GLN A 575 2.17 16.41 -1.50
C GLN A 575 2.98 17.64 -1.97
N SER A 576 4.21 17.78 -1.49
CA SER A 576 5.15 18.86 -1.86
C SER A 576 5.65 18.79 -3.32
N ALA A 577 5.50 17.65 -3.98
CA ALA A 577 5.97 17.40 -5.34
C ALA A 577 4.84 17.04 -6.33
N ASP A 578 3.60 16.82 -5.87
CA ASP A 578 2.46 16.48 -6.74
C ASP A 578 1.59 17.70 -7.07
N CYS A 579 1.96 18.40 -8.14
CA CYS A 579 1.18 19.53 -8.65
C CYS A 579 -0.20 19.15 -9.23
N LEU A 580 -0.43 17.88 -9.62
CA LEU A 580 -1.73 17.46 -10.17
C LEU A 580 -2.82 17.57 -9.09
N TYR A 581 -2.55 17.06 -7.89
CA TYR A 581 -3.46 17.19 -6.76
C TYR A 581 -3.31 18.54 -6.04
N ASN A 582 -2.06 18.98 -5.83
CA ASN A 582 -1.71 20.01 -4.84
C ASN A 582 -1.13 21.32 -5.43
N GLY A 583 -1.17 21.52 -6.76
CA GLY A 583 -0.76 22.79 -7.39
C GLY A 583 -1.50 24.01 -6.81
N GLN A 584 -2.78 23.83 -6.52
CA GLN A 584 -3.64 24.80 -5.81
C GLN A 584 -3.28 25.07 -4.33
N PHE A 585 -2.17 24.54 -3.83
CA PHE A 585 -1.63 24.80 -2.49
C PHE A 585 -0.15 25.23 -2.52
N ASN A 586 0.42 25.53 -3.70
CA ASN A 586 1.79 26.05 -3.81
C ASN A 586 1.85 27.58 -3.56
N PRO A 587 3.05 28.17 -3.34
CA PRO A 587 3.19 29.61 -3.07
C PRO A 587 2.67 30.51 -4.22
N LYS A 588 2.85 30.06 -5.47
CA LYS A 588 2.41 30.78 -6.68
C LYS A 588 0.88 30.88 -6.75
N PHE A 589 0.16 29.81 -6.42
CA PHE A 589 -1.30 29.82 -6.28
C PHE A 589 -1.75 30.81 -5.21
N TYR A 590 -1.15 30.80 -4.01
CA TYR A 590 -1.55 31.74 -2.95
C TYR A 590 -1.29 33.20 -3.33
N LYS A 591 -0.19 33.49 -4.03
CA LYS A 591 0.12 34.82 -4.57
C LYS A 591 -0.92 35.27 -5.60
N LEU A 592 -1.23 34.44 -6.60
CA LEU A 592 -2.24 34.71 -7.63
C LEU A 592 -3.64 34.87 -7.03
N ARG A 593 -4.02 33.98 -6.11
CA ARG A 593 -5.30 34.06 -5.39
C ARG A 593 -5.41 35.35 -4.57
N ASN A 594 -4.36 35.78 -3.89
CA ASN A 594 -4.37 37.03 -3.12
C ASN A 594 -4.50 38.28 -4.01
N ILE A 595 -3.90 38.25 -5.21
CA ILE A 595 -4.12 39.28 -6.23
C ILE A 595 -5.60 39.29 -6.64
N ALA A 596 -6.17 38.16 -7.09
CA ALA A 596 -7.59 38.08 -7.44
C ALA A 596 -8.50 38.53 -6.29
N GLU A 597 -8.26 38.07 -5.06
CA GLU A 597 -8.99 38.45 -3.86
C GLU A 597 -8.85 39.92 -3.42
N THR A 598 -8.05 40.74 -4.12
CA THR A 598 -7.87 42.19 -3.85
C THR A 598 -8.05 43.09 -5.09
N THR A 599 -7.89 42.59 -6.31
CA THR A 599 -7.99 43.38 -7.56
C THR A 599 -9.20 43.04 -8.43
N ASP A 600 -9.77 41.85 -8.29
CA ASP A 600 -10.95 41.45 -9.06
C ASP A 600 -12.22 42.10 -8.49
N ALA A 601 -12.97 42.80 -9.35
CA ALA A 601 -14.12 43.58 -8.93
C ALA A 601 -15.27 42.72 -8.38
N GLU A 602 -15.52 41.55 -8.96
CA GLU A 602 -16.61 40.66 -8.56
C GLU A 602 -16.27 39.94 -7.25
N ILE A 603 -15.03 39.44 -7.12
CA ILE A 603 -14.55 38.80 -5.88
C ILE A 603 -14.49 39.81 -4.73
N VAL A 604 -14.03 41.05 -4.97
CA VAL A 604 -14.03 42.13 -3.96
C VAL A 604 -15.46 42.53 -3.59
N GLN A 605 -16.38 42.63 -4.56
CA GLN A 605 -17.79 42.94 -4.28
C GLN A 605 -18.48 41.82 -3.50
N PHE A 606 -18.27 40.55 -3.86
CA PHE A 606 -18.81 39.39 -3.16
C PHE A 606 -18.30 39.31 -1.72
N LYS A 607 -16.99 39.50 -1.51
CA LYS A 607 -16.38 39.54 -0.18
C LYS A 607 -16.91 40.71 0.67
N LYS A 608 -17.15 41.87 0.06
CA LYS A 608 -17.74 43.04 0.72
C LYS A 608 -19.21 42.80 1.11
N HIS A 609 -20.00 42.19 0.23
CA HIS A 609 -21.40 41.82 0.49
C HIS A 609 -21.50 40.83 1.67
N ASN A 610 -20.68 39.78 1.64
CA ASN A 610 -20.66 38.74 2.67
C ASN A 610 -19.88 39.11 3.95
N SER A 611 -19.40 40.35 4.09
CA SER A 611 -18.65 40.83 5.27
C SER A 611 -19.37 40.60 6.61
N ASN A 612 -20.70 40.78 6.64
CA ASN A 612 -21.51 40.49 7.83
C ASN A 612 -21.60 38.99 8.14
N VAL A 613 -21.56 38.12 7.12
CA VAL A 613 -21.56 36.66 7.29
C VAL A 613 -20.21 36.20 7.85
N TYR A 614 -19.08 36.67 7.31
CA TYR A 614 -17.75 36.38 7.86
C TYR A 614 -17.62 36.79 9.32
N ARG A 615 -18.13 37.98 9.66
CA ARG A 615 -18.16 38.46 11.04
C ARG A 615 -19.05 37.58 11.94
N TYR A 616 -20.26 37.22 11.51
CA TYR A 616 -21.14 36.29 12.24
C TYR A 616 -20.47 34.92 12.45
N LEU A 617 -19.92 34.31 11.40
CA LEU A 617 -19.22 33.03 11.49
C LEU A 617 -18.01 33.11 12.44
N SER A 618 -17.30 34.25 12.46
CA SER A 618 -16.19 34.47 13.40
C SER A 618 -16.67 34.60 14.85
N GLU A 619 -17.75 35.37 15.08
CA GLU A 619 -18.40 35.50 16.39
C GLU A 619 -18.91 34.14 16.92
N GLN A 620 -19.52 33.31 16.06
CA GLN A 620 -20.09 32.00 16.45
C GLN A 620 -19.04 30.89 16.59
N THR A 621 -17.96 30.89 15.80
CA THR A 621 -16.89 29.88 15.89
C THR A 621 -15.79 30.23 16.89
N GLY A 622 -15.59 31.52 17.17
CA GLY A 622 -14.46 32.02 17.96
C GLY A 622 -13.13 32.10 17.20
N GLY A 623 -13.11 31.78 15.90
CA GLY A 623 -11.94 31.91 15.03
C GLY A 623 -12.11 33.03 13.99
N ASN A 624 -11.05 33.37 13.25
CA ASN A 624 -11.14 34.32 12.13
C ASN A 624 -11.61 33.59 10.85
N ILE A 625 -12.90 33.73 10.52
CA ILE A 625 -13.51 33.09 9.35
C ILE A 625 -13.55 34.08 8.18
N THR A 626 -12.63 33.89 7.24
CA THR A 626 -12.61 34.57 5.93
C THR A 626 -13.11 33.65 4.82
N GLN A 627 -13.24 34.15 3.59
CA GLN A 627 -13.55 33.39 2.37
C GLN A 627 -12.81 32.03 2.28
N VAL A 628 -11.48 32.04 2.48
CA VAL A 628 -10.60 30.85 2.44
C VAL A 628 -10.99 29.80 3.50
N ASN A 629 -11.46 30.24 4.66
CA ASN A 629 -11.80 29.38 5.79
C ASN A 629 -13.29 29.02 5.86
N ALA A 630 -14.17 29.76 5.17
CA ALA A 630 -15.59 29.44 5.03
C ALA A 630 -15.79 28.08 4.35
N PHE A 631 -15.04 27.80 3.27
CA PHE A 631 -15.01 26.47 2.63
C PHE A 631 -14.63 25.35 3.62
N LYS A 632 -13.59 25.58 4.44
CA LYS A 632 -13.14 24.58 5.43
C LYS A 632 -14.20 24.36 6.51
N LEU A 633 -14.84 25.42 7.00
CA LEU A 633 -15.94 25.36 7.97
C LEU A 633 -17.13 24.59 7.40
N ARG A 634 -17.50 24.84 6.14
CA ARG A 634 -18.51 24.07 5.39
C ARG A 634 -18.19 22.58 5.40
N GLN A 635 -16.98 22.21 4.97
CA GLN A 635 -16.54 20.82 4.86
C GLN A 635 -16.27 20.12 6.22
N TYR A 636 -16.26 20.89 7.31
CA TYR A 636 -16.21 20.40 8.70
C TYR A 636 -17.61 20.13 9.24
N LEU A 637 -18.51 21.13 9.19
CA LEU A 637 -19.91 21.01 9.62
C LEU A 637 -20.69 19.98 8.79
N PHE A 638 -20.43 19.91 7.48
CA PHE A 638 -20.99 18.85 6.62
C PHE A 638 -20.56 17.47 7.10
N ALA A 639 -19.27 17.24 7.35
CA ALA A 639 -18.80 15.95 7.86
C ALA A 639 -19.37 15.61 9.25
N GLN A 640 -19.54 16.58 10.15
CA GLN A 640 -20.21 16.39 11.45
C GLN A 640 -21.69 15.98 11.27
N LYS A 641 -22.44 16.67 10.40
CA LYS A 641 -23.83 16.34 10.07
C LYS A 641 -23.98 14.93 9.51
N GLU A 642 -23.14 14.55 8.57
CA GLU A 642 -23.27 13.28 7.83
C GLU A 642 -22.86 12.05 8.66
N ILE A 643 -22.00 12.19 9.69
CA ILE A 643 -21.83 11.17 10.75
C ILE A 643 -22.95 11.18 11.81
N GLY A 644 -23.96 12.05 11.69
CA GLY A 644 -25.13 12.12 12.57
C GLY A 644 -24.97 12.98 13.82
N LEU A 645 -23.90 13.79 13.95
CA LEU A 645 -23.78 14.73 15.08
C LEU A 645 -24.77 15.90 14.93
N LYS A 646 -25.39 16.29 16.04
CA LYS A 646 -26.25 17.48 16.06
C LYS A 646 -25.40 18.74 15.96
N LEU A 647 -25.54 19.50 14.88
CA LEU A 647 -24.86 20.79 14.73
C LEU A 647 -25.38 21.84 15.73
N PRO A 648 -24.55 22.83 16.12
CA PRO A 648 -24.98 23.96 16.95
C PRO A 648 -26.15 24.74 16.34
N GLU A 649 -27.05 25.28 17.17
CA GLU A 649 -28.25 25.98 16.70
C GLU A 649 -27.95 27.18 15.77
N TRP A 650 -26.78 27.84 15.93
CA TRP A 650 -26.35 28.93 15.05
C TRP A 650 -26.17 28.51 13.58
N THR A 651 -25.84 27.24 13.30
CA THR A 651 -25.59 26.79 11.93
C THR A 651 -26.85 26.88 11.07
N LYS A 652 -28.05 26.80 11.67
CA LYS A 652 -29.34 26.86 10.97
C LYS A 652 -29.58 28.17 10.20
N ALA A 653 -28.86 29.24 10.55
CA ALA A 653 -28.95 30.53 9.85
C ALA A 653 -28.07 30.61 8.58
N VAL A 654 -27.19 29.63 8.35
CA VAL A 654 -26.13 29.69 7.32
C VAL A 654 -25.86 28.36 6.61
N PHE A 655 -26.27 27.22 7.15
CA PHE A 655 -25.91 25.89 6.65
C PHE A 655 -27.09 24.90 6.74
N PRO A 656 -27.52 24.30 5.61
CA PRO A 656 -27.11 24.60 4.23
C PRO A 656 -27.56 26.01 3.79
N GLY A 657 -27.13 26.45 2.61
CA GLY A 657 -27.43 27.77 2.03
C GLY A 657 -26.18 28.65 1.97
N VAL A 658 -26.16 29.79 2.68
CA VAL A 658 -25.10 30.81 2.58
C VAL A 658 -23.67 30.25 2.71
N LEU A 659 -23.45 29.26 3.57
CA LEU A 659 -22.14 28.63 3.76
C LEU A 659 -21.76 27.66 2.62
N ASP A 660 -22.75 27.11 1.89
CA ASP A 660 -22.55 26.45 0.61
C ASP A 660 -22.19 27.50 -0.47
N ASP A 661 -22.95 28.61 -0.59
CA ASP A 661 -22.67 29.69 -1.55
C ASP A 661 -21.23 30.22 -1.41
N LEU A 662 -20.78 30.47 -0.18
CA LEU A 662 -19.40 30.87 0.13
C LEU A 662 -18.37 29.80 -0.28
N ALA A 663 -18.70 28.52 -0.20
CA ALA A 663 -17.81 27.41 -0.56
C ALA A 663 -17.80 27.10 -2.07
N ILE A 664 -18.92 27.34 -2.77
CA ILE A 664 -19.02 27.34 -4.23
C ILE A 664 -18.18 28.50 -4.80
N PHE A 665 -18.27 29.69 -4.19
CA PHE A 665 -17.45 30.83 -4.59
C PHE A 665 -15.94 30.64 -4.30
N ASP A 666 -15.56 29.77 -3.35
CA ASP A 666 -14.15 29.37 -3.17
C ASP A 666 -13.61 28.57 -4.37
N ILE A 667 -14.46 27.87 -5.12
CA ILE A 667 -14.10 27.18 -6.36
C ILE A 667 -13.93 28.20 -7.49
N TYR A 668 -14.83 29.18 -7.63
CA TYR A 668 -14.66 30.28 -8.59
C TYR A 668 -13.39 31.12 -8.33
N ILE A 669 -13.01 31.35 -7.07
CA ILE A 669 -11.74 32.02 -6.73
C ILE A 669 -10.51 31.15 -7.09
N ARG A 670 -10.63 29.82 -7.14
CA ARG A 670 -9.55 28.92 -7.59
C ARG A 670 -9.34 28.93 -9.10
N THR A 671 -10.23 29.57 -9.85
CA THR A 671 -10.28 29.53 -11.32
C THR A 671 -10.48 30.91 -11.97
N SER A 672 -10.37 32.01 -11.22
CA SER A 672 -10.71 33.35 -11.74
C SER A 672 -9.71 33.92 -12.76
N SER A 673 -8.41 33.60 -12.64
CA SER A 673 -7.39 33.95 -13.66
C SER A 673 -7.01 32.74 -14.52
N MET A 674 -6.38 32.97 -15.68
CA MET A 674 -5.95 31.88 -16.56
C MET A 674 -4.90 30.98 -15.91
N GLU A 675 -3.96 31.57 -15.16
CA GLU A 675 -2.94 30.87 -14.39
C GLU A 675 -3.56 30.06 -13.25
N LEU A 676 -4.63 30.58 -12.63
CA LEU A 676 -5.40 29.87 -11.61
C LEU A 676 -6.20 28.70 -12.23
N LYS A 677 -6.82 28.87 -13.41
CA LYS A 677 -7.42 27.76 -14.18
C LYS A 677 -6.37 26.70 -14.52
N GLN A 678 -5.18 27.10 -15.00
CA GLN A 678 -4.07 26.21 -15.30
C GLN A 678 -3.58 25.42 -14.07
N LEU A 679 -3.38 26.09 -12.93
CA LEU A 679 -2.92 25.50 -11.65
C LEU A 679 -3.92 24.54 -10.97
N SER A 680 -5.20 24.59 -11.35
CA SER A 680 -6.28 23.86 -10.66
C SER A 680 -6.91 22.78 -11.54
N GLY A 681 -7.75 23.14 -12.51
CA GLY A 681 -8.34 22.20 -13.46
C GLY A 681 -7.42 21.86 -14.64
N GLY A 682 -6.61 22.81 -15.09
CA GLY A 682 -5.78 22.70 -16.30
C GLY A 682 -4.73 21.58 -16.25
N VAL A 683 -4.09 21.38 -15.09
CA VAL A 683 -3.17 20.25 -14.89
C VAL A 683 -3.82 18.87 -15.13
N TRP A 684 -5.12 18.73 -14.85
CA TRP A 684 -5.88 17.49 -15.09
C TRP A 684 -6.27 17.30 -16.55
N ILE A 685 -6.54 18.41 -17.27
CA ILE A 685 -6.75 18.37 -18.71
C ILE A 685 -5.44 18.00 -19.42
N ARG A 686 -4.30 18.55 -18.98
CA ARG A 686 -2.98 18.14 -19.47
C ARG A 686 -2.74 16.65 -19.24
N GLU A 687 -2.99 16.14 -18.03
CA GLU A 687 -2.84 14.71 -17.70
C GLU A 687 -3.68 13.83 -18.64
N TRP A 688 -4.94 14.18 -18.87
CA TRP A 688 -5.82 13.47 -19.82
C TRP A 688 -5.27 13.49 -21.25
N LEU A 689 -4.90 14.68 -21.75
CA LEU A 689 -4.40 14.83 -23.11
C LEU A 689 -3.05 14.11 -23.32
N ASN A 690 -2.18 14.07 -22.31
CA ASN A 690 -0.95 13.27 -22.33
C ASN A 690 -1.24 11.78 -22.52
N HIS A 691 -2.23 11.21 -21.80
CA HIS A 691 -2.58 9.79 -21.97
C HIS A 691 -3.21 9.51 -23.33
N VAL A 692 -3.99 10.45 -23.87
CA VAL A 692 -4.49 10.38 -25.25
C VAL A 692 -3.32 10.39 -26.25
N ASP A 693 -2.34 11.28 -26.09
CA ASP A 693 -1.18 11.34 -26.99
C ASP A 693 -0.28 10.09 -26.87
N ASN A 694 -0.07 9.57 -25.66
CA ASN A 694 0.68 8.33 -25.40
C ASN A 694 -0.01 7.08 -25.95
N TYR A 695 -1.34 7.03 -25.91
CA TYR A 695 -2.13 5.98 -26.57
C TYR A 695 -2.00 6.07 -28.10
N LEU A 696 -2.11 7.28 -28.66
CA LEU A 696 -2.04 7.50 -30.12
C LEU A 696 -0.63 7.27 -30.70
N ASN A 697 0.43 7.64 -29.96
CA ASN A 697 1.82 7.40 -30.35
C ASN A 697 2.32 5.98 -29.98
N LYS A 698 1.56 5.25 -29.15
CA LYS A 698 1.82 3.89 -28.65
C LYS A 698 2.98 3.76 -27.66
N SER A 699 3.36 4.84 -26.96
CA SER A 699 4.27 4.78 -25.81
C SER A 699 3.60 4.14 -24.58
N ASP A 700 2.26 4.24 -24.49
CA ASP A 700 1.46 3.60 -23.45
C ASP A 700 0.26 2.88 -24.08
N SER A 701 -0.01 1.66 -23.60
CA SER A 701 -1.10 0.81 -24.07
C SER A 701 -2.20 0.59 -23.02
N ARG A 702 -2.08 1.24 -21.85
CA ARG A 702 -3.10 1.17 -20.78
C ARG A 702 -4.46 1.65 -21.26
N LYS A 703 -5.48 0.84 -20.98
CA LYS A 703 -6.90 1.11 -21.27
C LYS A 703 -7.50 2.14 -20.31
N ALA A 704 -7.05 2.17 -19.05
CA ALA A 704 -7.64 3.07 -18.05
C ALA A 704 -6.69 3.63 -16.96
N PHE A 705 -6.99 4.87 -16.54
CA PHE A 705 -6.28 5.60 -15.48
C PHE A 705 -7.28 6.08 -14.42
N MET A 706 -7.13 5.60 -13.18
CA MET A 706 -8.12 5.73 -12.11
C MET A 706 -7.57 6.60 -10.98
N TYR A 707 -8.00 7.87 -10.90
CA TYR A 707 -7.50 8.87 -9.96
C TYR A 707 -8.48 9.11 -8.79
N ALA A 708 -8.04 8.77 -7.57
CA ALA A 708 -8.73 9.17 -6.33
C ALA A 708 -8.26 10.56 -5.88
N ALA A 709 -9.20 11.49 -5.70
CA ALA A 709 -8.96 12.91 -5.52
C ALA A 709 -9.89 13.55 -4.47
N HIS A 710 -9.91 14.89 -4.40
CA HIS A 710 -10.81 15.67 -3.53
C HIS A 710 -11.85 16.47 -4.33
N GLU A 711 -12.85 17.00 -3.61
CA GLU A 711 -13.81 17.99 -4.12
C GLU A 711 -13.13 19.20 -4.78
N LEU A 712 -11.96 19.60 -4.25
CA LEU A 712 -11.14 20.70 -4.74
C LEU A 712 -10.36 20.37 -6.02
N ASN A 713 -10.37 19.12 -6.51
CA ASN A 713 -9.90 18.79 -7.85
C ASN A 713 -11.10 18.77 -8.82
N ILE A 714 -12.18 18.07 -8.46
CA ILE A 714 -13.36 17.90 -9.33
C ILE A 714 -14.06 19.22 -9.65
N GLY A 715 -14.26 20.12 -8.67
CA GLY A 715 -14.88 21.43 -8.90
C GLY A 715 -14.13 22.25 -9.97
N PRO A 716 -12.83 22.52 -9.78
CA PRO A 716 -12.01 23.20 -10.78
C PRO A 716 -11.91 22.48 -12.13
N ILE A 717 -11.96 21.13 -12.19
CA ILE A 717 -12.02 20.41 -13.48
C ILE A 717 -13.34 20.75 -14.22
N LEU A 718 -14.49 20.67 -13.55
CA LEU A 718 -15.78 21.03 -14.15
C LEU A 718 -15.82 22.49 -14.60
N GLU A 719 -15.15 23.38 -13.87
CA GLU A 719 -15.09 24.82 -14.12
C GLU A 719 -14.14 25.21 -15.27
N VAL A 720 -13.01 24.52 -15.48
CA VAL A 720 -12.22 24.71 -16.71
C VAL A 720 -12.84 24.03 -17.93
N LEU A 721 -13.77 23.10 -17.71
CA LEU A 721 -14.58 22.44 -18.74
C LEU A 721 -15.87 23.19 -19.11
N ASP A 722 -16.14 24.38 -18.54
CA ASP A 722 -17.38 25.15 -18.73
C ASP A 722 -18.65 24.35 -18.39
N ASN A 723 -18.57 23.57 -17.31
CA ASN A 723 -19.56 22.55 -16.92
C ASN A 723 -19.79 22.49 -15.39
N PHE A 724 -19.46 23.53 -14.63
CA PHE A 724 -19.65 23.54 -13.17
C PHE A 724 -21.10 23.88 -12.78
N ASP A 725 -21.80 22.94 -12.16
CA ASP A 725 -23.25 23.03 -11.84
C ASP A 725 -23.58 24.03 -10.71
N ASN A 726 -22.62 24.84 -10.24
CA ASN A 726 -22.68 25.57 -8.96
C ASN A 726 -22.88 24.64 -7.74
N GLU A 727 -22.49 23.36 -7.82
CA GLU A 727 -22.63 22.39 -6.73
C GLU A 727 -21.28 21.88 -6.22
N ILE A 728 -21.13 21.75 -4.90
CA ILE A 728 -19.92 21.17 -4.28
C ILE A 728 -19.94 19.65 -4.51
N PRO A 729 -18.93 19.06 -5.21
CA PRO A 729 -18.97 17.65 -5.60
C PRO A 729 -19.17 16.68 -4.42
N PHE A 730 -20.17 15.80 -4.49
CA PHE A 730 -20.54 14.92 -3.38
C PHE A 730 -19.50 13.80 -3.15
N TYR A 731 -19.52 13.16 -1.99
CA TYR A 731 -18.64 12.02 -1.68
C TYR A 731 -18.81 10.88 -2.70
N GLY A 732 -17.70 10.44 -3.29
CA GLY A 732 -17.73 9.43 -4.36
C GLY A 732 -18.24 9.93 -5.72
N SER A 733 -18.42 11.24 -5.92
CA SER A 733 -18.65 11.82 -7.25
C SER A 733 -17.45 11.54 -8.18
N CYS A 734 -17.70 11.40 -9.48
CA CYS A 734 -16.73 10.90 -10.45
C CYS A 734 -16.88 11.58 -11.81
N ILE A 735 -15.80 12.18 -12.31
CA ILE A 735 -15.66 12.55 -13.72
C ILE A 735 -15.08 11.35 -14.48
N MET A 736 -15.64 11.03 -15.64
CA MET A 736 -15.18 9.98 -16.55
C MET A 736 -14.89 10.62 -17.92
N PHE A 737 -13.61 10.75 -18.28
CA PHE A 737 -13.16 11.08 -19.63
C PHE A 737 -13.02 9.79 -20.45
N GLU A 738 -13.50 9.81 -21.68
CA GLU A 738 -13.53 8.65 -22.57
C GLU A 738 -13.09 9.03 -23.98
N LEU A 739 -12.07 8.35 -24.49
CA LEU A 739 -11.63 8.46 -25.88
C LEU A 739 -12.34 7.39 -26.72
N HIS A 740 -13.08 7.83 -27.73
CA HIS A 740 -13.85 7.00 -28.63
C HIS A 740 -13.30 7.11 -30.05
N GLU A 741 -13.28 6.01 -30.79
CA GLU A 741 -12.88 5.97 -32.21
C GLU A 741 -14.08 5.61 -33.10
N VAL A 742 -14.29 6.42 -34.15
CA VAL A 742 -15.37 6.29 -35.13
C VAL A 742 -14.78 6.49 -36.52
N ASN A 743 -14.75 5.45 -37.36
CA ASN A 743 -14.20 5.50 -38.72
C ASN A 743 -12.79 6.15 -38.77
N ASP A 744 -11.83 5.62 -38.01
CA ASP A 744 -10.44 6.10 -37.87
C ASP A 744 -10.28 7.55 -37.34
N ASN A 745 -11.36 8.16 -36.85
CA ASN A 745 -11.38 9.51 -36.27
C ASN A 745 -11.64 9.44 -34.76
N TYR A 746 -10.99 10.31 -33.99
CA TYR A 746 -11.00 10.29 -32.52
C TYR A 746 -11.93 11.35 -31.94
N TYR A 747 -12.69 10.95 -30.93
CA TYR A 747 -13.70 11.75 -30.24
C TYR A 747 -13.56 11.62 -28.72
N VAL A 748 -13.94 12.66 -28.00
CA VAL A 748 -14.01 12.67 -26.53
C VAL A 748 -15.48 12.71 -26.09
N GLN A 749 -15.84 11.82 -25.16
CA GLN A 749 -16.99 11.99 -24.28
C GLN A 749 -16.46 12.27 -22.87
N VAL A 750 -17.14 13.15 -22.13
CA VAL A 750 -16.91 13.29 -20.69
C VAL A 750 -18.24 13.20 -19.98
N LEU A 751 -18.29 12.44 -18.88
CA LEU A 751 -19.46 12.29 -18.03
C LEU A 751 -19.12 12.70 -16.60
N TYR A 752 -20.10 13.21 -15.88
CA TYR A 752 -20.01 13.48 -14.45
C TYR A 752 -21.13 12.75 -13.72
N LYS A 753 -20.75 11.91 -12.76
CA LYS A 753 -21.65 11.25 -11.80
C LYS A 753 -21.56 11.97 -10.46
N ASN A 754 -22.68 12.48 -9.98
CA ASN A 754 -22.81 13.11 -8.65
C ASN A 754 -23.98 12.42 -7.94
N GLU A 755 -23.73 11.78 -6.79
CA GLU A 755 -24.68 10.86 -6.17
C GLU A 755 -25.21 9.84 -7.20
N ASP A 756 -26.54 9.69 -7.36
CA ASP A 756 -27.14 8.82 -8.38
C ASP A 756 -27.35 9.50 -9.74
N ASN A 757 -27.19 10.82 -9.84
CA ASN A 757 -27.25 11.55 -11.09
C ASN A 757 -26.01 11.27 -11.95
N ILE A 758 -26.19 11.08 -13.26
CA ILE A 758 -25.10 11.06 -14.24
C ILE A 758 -25.50 11.84 -15.49
N ARG A 759 -24.66 12.80 -15.89
CA ARG A 759 -24.84 13.60 -17.10
C ARG A 759 -23.60 13.59 -17.99
N ILE A 760 -23.82 13.70 -19.30
CA ILE A 760 -22.78 13.97 -20.28
C ILE A 760 -22.47 15.47 -20.22
N LEU A 761 -21.18 15.83 -20.19
CA LEU A 761 -20.72 17.22 -20.21
C LEU A 761 -20.83 17.81 -21.63
N LYS A 762 -21.16 19.09 -21.73
CA LYS A 762 -21.42 19.77 -23.01
C LYS A 762 -20.35 20.81 -23.30
N PHE A 763 -19.80 20.80 -24.50
CA PHE A 763 -18.66 21.66 -24.87
C PHE A 763 -19.02 22.54 -26.08
N PRO A 764 -18.56 23.80 -26.14
CA PRO A 764 -18.73 24.66 -27.30
C PRO A 764 -18.23 24.00 -28.60
N TYR A 765 -19.00 24.14 -29.68
CA TYR A 765 -18.70 23.62 -31.03
C TYR A 765 -18.62 22.09 -31.18
N CYS A 766 -18.96 21.33 -30.14
CA CYS A 766 -19.03 19.86 -30.16
C CYS A 766 -20.47 19.35 -30.42
N GLY A 767 -20.62 18.07 -30.78
CA GLY A 767 -21.93 17.41 -30.86
C GLY A 767 -22.46 17.01 -29.48
N GLU A 768 -23.76 16.68 -29.38
CA GLU A 768 -24.45 16.43 -28.09
C GLU A 768 -23.89 15.29 -27.22
N LYS A 769 -23.06 14.40 -27.78
CA LYS A 769 -22.54 13.21 -27.09
C LYS A 769 -21.05 12.93 -27.33
N LEU A 770 -20.49 13.37 -28.46
CA LEU A 770 -19.11 13.14 -28.86
C LEU A 770 -18.55 14.45 -29.41
N CYS A 771 -17.46 14.93 -28.84
CA CYS A 771 -16.70 16.04 -29.40
C CYS A 771 -15.52 15.49 -30.24
N PRO A 772 -15.27 15.99 -31.46
CA PRO A 772 -14.01 15.70 -32.15
C PRO A 772 -12.78 16.07 -31.29
N LEU A 773 -11.75 15.22 -31.26
CA LEU A 773 -10.59 15.40 -30.39
C LEU A 773 -9.82 16.71 -30.69
N ASP A 774 -9.76 17.13 -31.94
CA ASP A 774 -9.15 18.39 -32.37
C ASP A 774 -9.92 19.62 -31.86
N VAL A 775 -11.26 19.57 -31.93
CA VAL A 775 -12.15 20.61 -31.37
C VAL A 775 -12.02 20.67 -29.85
N PHE A 776 -11.98 19.52 -29.17
CA PHE A 776 -11.79 19.42 -27.72
C PHE A 776 -10.42 19.99 -27.29
N ARG A 777 -9.33 19.64 -27.99
CA ARG A 777 -7.99 20.22 -27.77
C ARG A 777 -7.99 21.73 -28.01
N LYS A 778 -8.63 22.21 -29.07
CA LYS A 778 -8.71 23.65 -29.39
C LYS A 778 -9.50 24.45 -28.36
N PHE A 779 -10.58 23.88 -27.82
CA PHE A 779 -11.37 24.50 -26.73
C PHE A 779 -10.53 24.67 -25.46
N LEU A 780 -9.78 23.63 -25.07
CA LEU A 780 -9.04 23.61 -23.80
C LEU A 780 -7.58 24.09 -23.88
N ALA A 781 -7.08 24.42 -25.07
CA ALA A 781 -5.71 24.92 -25.27
C ALA A 781 -5.31 26.11 -24.36
N PRO A 782 -6.18 27.12 -24.06
CA PRO A 782 -5.79 28.22 -23.17
C PRO A 782 -5.57 27.78 -21.71
N VAL A 783 -6.39 26.84 -21.22
CA VAL A 783 -6.35 26.35 -19.83
C VAL A 783 -5.37 25.19 -19.63
N THR A 784 -4.78 24.65 -20.69
CA THR A 784 -3.86 23.50 -20.61
C THR A 784 -2.41 24.00 -20.49
N PRO A 785 -1.73 23.83 -19.34
CA PRO A 785 -0.39 24.38 -19.15
C PRO A 785 0.69 23.62 -19.93
N THR A 786 1.57 24.34 -20.62
CA THR A 786 2.67 23.79 -21.43
C THR A 786 3.90 23.41 -20.59
N ASN A 787 4.22 24.19 -19.55
CA ASN A 787 5.35 23.94 -18.65
C ASN A 787 4.86 23.71 -17.21
N LEU A 788 4.86 22.46 -16.74
CA LEU A 788 4.47 22.16 -15.35
C LEU A 788 5.51 22.69 -14.35
N ASN A 789 6.80 22.64 -14.66
CA ASN A 789 7.83 23.04 -13.71
C ASN A 789 7.69 24.52 -13.37
N GLU A 790 7.69 25.40 -14.37
CA GLU A 790 7.45 26.84 -14.20
C GLU A 790 6.09 27.17 -13.56
N LEU A 791 5.04 26.37 -13.83
CA LEU A 791 3.74 26.56 -13.19
C LEU A 791 3.76 26.21 -11.70
N CYS A 792 4.49 25.15 -11.34
CA CYS A 792 4.36 24.47 -10.05
C CYS A 792 5.49 24.76 -9.06
N GLU A 793 6.66 25.19 -9.53
CA GLU A 793 7.85 25.50 -8.72
C GLU A 793 7.62 26.68 -7.76
N SER A 794 8.23 26.58 -6.57
CA SER A 794 8.31 27.66 -5.61
C SER A 794 9.43 28.63 -5.98
N THR A 795 9.05 29.83 -6.44
CA THR A 795 9.88 31.03 -6.52
C THR A 795 9.45 32.04 -5.46
#